data_AF-A0A0L0TDJ5-F1
#
_entry.id   AF-A0A0L0TDJ5-F1
#
_cell.length_a   1.000
_cell.length_b   1.000
_cell.length_c   1.000
_cell.angle_alpha   90.00
_cell.angle_beta   90.00
_cell.angle_gamma   90.00
#
_symmetry.space_group_name_H-M   'P 1'
#
loop_
_entity.id
_entity.type
_entity.pdbx_description
1 polymer ?
#
loop_
_entity_poly.entity_id
_entity_poly.type
_entity_poly.pdbx_seq_one_letter_code
_entity_poly.pdbx_strand_id
1 'polypeptide(L)'
;MAMTTKSAPAGPGTSPPPAVGGTAEGTTPYSMAALATALPASATYGARRISYAHFLAARAEQELAIDDELAKAQKRLTQLKELISTQSKKNFVLERDVRLLDSRIALLIQNRMQLDDKDAKDLAHVLQGDDDDSAQGPARLDDRKLQLYGNLFFLLQTEPRFLATLCRVCTLDQMDALLQTVMFTVYGKQYDRREEYLLLTMFQTVLAHQFDHATDFGSLMRANTPVSRMLTTYTRRGPGQAYLKSLLSERIASLIKHKDLNLEINPVKVYQQILESTGDSRSLATASSLPADQVAQIPQVQQLVQARVRMLLEIATSFLKTIVDSLDRVPYGIRWICKQIKGLAKRKYPEATDTQLCSLVGGFFLLRYINPAIVTPQGFMLVPSAPSTNPRRTLTLIAKMLQNVANKPSQTKEAYMAPLNAWSERNKDRVQRFLLKLADVGDFYEELELNQYLALSRRDQLRINISANEMFATHALLAKHRDTVCQPESHLAALLKDLGPAPSALPRAENATYTLTLYSRWETHLPDSSELIKNSTDVSASEALYLETKAAFVQLLRRVPSLAAPPPPSVRGRPSSIPPVPPLPPRANGDISAATNGHDDDAASNSSTSTPTPAAPALDLMAVTHAGMTLRSDDGVVQQAARARAMVLELERLGVVSRRDGYRILADEIAAELAHLGSLRDKLSKEIESLEDVYRAIGEHNETGTTYPGFYGTSYGVFGHVVRCRWSGYVVRAWDIGHHVPTSRAFSYAFLERDGVITESSIPEARRPHISMSIMCPSPGCFLISLEYKGRDRPLLEMDLRLDDLLEKQQGGELTLDLTFLRINVARLVHLLNKYFLRK
;
A
#
# COMPACT_ATOMS: atom_id res chain seq x y z
N MET A 1 -8.46 53.10 -41.57
CA MET A 1 -9.53 54.06 -41.93
C MET A 1 -10.63 53.87 -40.90
N ALA A 2 -10.63 54.70 -39.85
CA ALA A 2 -11.55 55.83 -39.65
C ALA A 2 -12.98 55.34 -39.34
N MET A 3 -13.72 55.69 -38.28
CA MET A 3 -13.60 56.57 -37.12
C MET A 3 -15.08 56.77 -36.62
N THR A 4 -15.33 56.76 -35.30
CA THR A 4 -16.32 57.65 -34.58
C THR A 4 -17.85 57.44 -34.82
N THR A 5 -18.81 57.57 -33.90
CA THR A 5 -18.98 58.36 -32.65
C THR A 5 -20.25 57.96 -31.85
N LYS A 6 -20.14 57.97 -30.50
CA LYS A 6 -20.98 58.59 -29.43
C LYS A 6 -22.52 58.43 -29.31
N SER A 7 -22.94 57.67 -28.29
CA SER A 7 -23.72 57.98 -27.05
C SER A 7 -25.07 58.77 -26.99
N ALA A 8 -26.06 58.09 -26.35
CA ALA A 8 -27.06 58.51 -25.32
C ALA A 8 -28.38 59.23 -25.75
N PRO A 9 -29.46 59.31 -24.92
CA PRO A 9 -29.86 58.59 -23.68
C PRO A 9 -31.35 58.10 -23.66
N ALA A 10 -31.75 57.23 -22.71
CA ALA A 10 -33.14 57.13 -22.22
C ALA A 10 -33.23 56.36 -20.87
N GLY A 11 -34.02 56.89 -19.93
CA GLY A 11 -34.63 56.20 -18.79
C GLY A 11 -36.02 56.82 -18.54
N PRO A 12 -36.81 56.44 -17.50
CA PRO A 12 -36.71 55.31 -16.57
C PRO A 12 -38.01 54.46 -16.49
N GLY A 13 -37.99 53.28 -15.83
CA GLY A 13 -39.23 52.61 -15.39
C GLY A 13 -39.21 51.08 -15.22
N THR A 14 -39.02 50.63 -13.97
CA THR A 14 -39.63 49.45 -13.28
C THR A 14 -39.46 47.99 -13.77
N SER A 15 -38.58 47.25 -13.06
CA SER A 15 -38.58 45.83 -12.57
C SER A 15 -39.17 44.67 -13.40
N PRO A 16 -38.54 43.44 -13.46
CA PRO A 16 -38.15 42.58 -12.31
C PRO A 16 -36.85 41.72 -12.56
N PRO A 17 -36.55 40.60 -11.85
CA PRO A 17 -36.28 40.33 -10.42
C PRO A 17 -34.74 40.23 -10.11
N PRO A 18 -34.25 39.99 -8.87
CA PRO A 18 -32.82 40.14 -8.57
C PRO A 18 -32.01 38.94 -9.07
N ALA A 19 -31.15 39.18 -10.05
CA ALA A 19 -30.04 38.30 -10.38
C ALA A 19 -28.99 38.40 -9.27
N VAL A 20 -28.77 37.30 -8.55
CA VAL A 20 -27.66 37.14 -7.60
C VAL A 20 -26.37 37.00 -8.42
N GLY A 21 -25.78 38.15 -8.78
CA GLY A 21 -24.42 38.24 -9.28
C GLY A 21 -23.45 38.27 -8.10
N GLY A 22 -22.96 37.10 -7.70
CA GLY A 22 -21.84 36.96 -6.79
C GLY A 22 -20.54 36.77 -7.59
N THR A 23 -19.79 37.86 -7.76
CA THR A 23 -18.38 37.82 -8.14
C THR A 23 -17.60 37.13 -7.01
N ALA A 24 -17.22 35.88 -7.20
CA ALA A 24 -16.36 35.14 -6.29
C ALA A 24 -14.91 35.18 -6.78
N GLU A 25 -14.21 36.27 -6.44
CA GLU A 25 -12.75 36.30 -6.39
C GLU A 25 -12.27 35.56 -5.13
N GLY A 26 -11.18 34.79 -5.26
CA GLY A 26 -10.26 34.53 -4.14
C GLY A 26 -10.54 33.33 -3.23
N THR A 27 -10.56 32.10 -3.76
CA THR A 27 -10.28 30.91 -2.93
C THR A 27 -8.79 30.86 -2.56
N THR A 28 -8.46 31.13 -1.28
CA THR A 28 -7.55 30.35 -0.39
C THR A 28 -7.25 31.13 0.91
N PRO A 29 -6.79 30.49 2.00
CA PRO A 29 -6.86 29.06 2.34
C PRO A 29 -7.30 28.80 3.81
N TYR A 30 -7.82 27.60 4.06
CA TYR A 30 -7.89 27.00 5.39
C TYR A 30 -6.56 27.17 6.14
N SER A 31 -6.58 28.05 7.14
CA SER A 31 -5.58 28.21 8.20
C SER A 31 -6.32 27.87 9.50
N MET A 32 -5.65 27.15 10.42
CA MET A 32 -6.19 26.85 11.76
C MET A 32 -6.73 28.09 12.48
N ALA A 33 -6.17 29.28 12.22
CA ALA A 33 -6.64 30.53 12.79
C ALA A 33 -8.00 30.99 12.24
N ALA A 34 -8.26 30.77 10.95
CA ALA A 34 -9.49 31.21 10.28
C ALA A 34 -10.71 30.33 10.63
N LEU A 35 -10.50 29.03 10.89
CA LEU A 35 -11.55 28.13 11.38
C LEU A 35 -11.95 28.42 12.83
N ALA A 36 -11.02 28.95 13.65
CA ALA A 36 -11.30 29.36 15.02
C ALA A 36 -11.95 30.76 15.12
N THR A 37 -11.76 31.63 14.12
CA THR A 37 -12.26 33.03 14.15
C THR A 37 -13.47 33.30 13.24
N ALA A 38 -13.81 32.40 12.30
CA ALA A 38 -15.00 32.52 11.47
C ALA A 38 -16.21 31.75 12.03
N LEU A 39 -16.60 32.05 13.27
CA LEU A 39 -17.89 31.63 13.84
C LEU A 39 -18.62 32.83 14.44
N PRO A 40 -19.56 33.45 13.72
CA PRO A 40 -20.66 34.15 14.35
C PRO A 40 -21.94 33.30 14.18
N ALA A 41 -22.08 32.23 14.99
CA ALA A 41 -23.37 31.64 15.36
C ALA A 41 -23.18 30.53 16.41
N SER A 42 -23.65 30.81 17.63
CA SER A 42 -23.86 29.88 18.75
C SER A 42 -22.60 29.29 19.43
N ALA A 43 -21.97 30.09 20.29
CA ALA A 43 -20.89 29.67 21.20
C ALA A 43 -21.25 28.46 22.09
N THR A 44 -22.54 28.14 22.27
CA THR A 44 -23.02 27.03 23.11
C THR A 44 -22.88 25.65 22.44
N TYR A 45 -22.91 25.56 21.11
CA TYR A 45 -22.79 24.26 20.42
C TYR A 45 -21.33 23.78 20.32
N GLY A 46 -20.39 24.71 20.14
CA GLY A 46 -18.95 24.43 20.14
C GLY A 46 -18.45 24.00 21.51
N ALA A 47 -18.86 24.70 22.58
CA ALA A 47 -18.47 24.39 23.95
C ALA A 47 -18.95 23.00 24.40
N ARG A 48 -20.18 22.59 24.03
CA ARG A 48 -20.70 21.24 24.31
C ARG A 48 -19.94 20.14 23.58
N ARG A 49 -19.56 20.34 22.31
CA ARG A 49 -18.73 19.40 21.55
C ARG A 49 -17.34 19.22 22.18
N ILE A 50 -16.74 20.31 22.64
CA ILE A 50 -15.42 20.30 23.31
C ILE A 50 -15.50 19.57 24.65
N SER A 51 -16.48 19.90 25.50
CA SER A 51 -16.68 19.23 26.80
C SER A 51 -16.95 17.72 26.63
N TYR A 52 -17.76 17.34 25.65
CA TYR A 52 -18.02 15.93 25.33
C TYR A 52 -16.78 15.18 24.80
N ALA A 53 -15.99 15.80 23.92
CA ALA A 53 -14.75 15.20 23.42
C ALA A 53 -13.71 14.98 24.54
N HIS A 54 -13.62 15.91 25.50
CA HIS A 54 -12.77 15.75 26.68
C HIS A 54 -13.26 14.62 27.60
N PHE A 55 -14.56 14.53 27.83
CA PHE A 55 -15.14 13.42 28.58
C PHE A 55 -14.79 12.07 27.92
N LEU A 56 -14.92 11.97 26.59
CA LEU A 56 -14.54 10.77 25.84
C LEU A 56 -13.03 10.46 25.92
N ALA A 57 -12.17 11.49 25.91
CA ALA A 57 -10.72 11.32 26.03
C ALA A 57 -10.32 10.82 27.42
N ALA A 58 -10.82 11.47 28.48
CA ALA A 58 -10.58 11.07 29.87
C ALA A 58 -11.11 9.65 30.15
N ARG A 59 -12.27 9.32 29.59
CA ARG A 59 -12.84 7.99 29.66
C ARG A 59 -11.95 6.95 28.97
N ALA A 60 -11.44 7.23 27.77
CA ALA A 60 -10.56 6.30 27.05
C ALA A 60 -9.27 5.99 27.82
N GLU A 61 -8.69 6.97 28.51
CA GLU A 61 -7.51 6.76 29.38
C GLU A 61 -7.84 5.85 30.57
N GLN A 62 -8.99 6.05 31.21
CA GLN A 62 -9.45 5.18 32.29
C GLN A 62 -9.80 3.77 31.81
N GLU A 63 -10.33 3.61 30.60
CA GLU A 63 -10.66 2.31 30.01
C GLU A 63 -9.42 1.45 29.71
N LEU A 64 -8.28 2.06 29.36
CA LEU A 64 -7.00 1.36 29.14
C LEU A 64 -6.29 0.95 30.44
N ALA A 65 -6.65 1.57 31.56
CA ALA A 65 -6.13 1.26 32.88
C ALA A 65 -6.78 0.01 33.51
N ILE A 66 -7.90 -0.47 32.95
CA ILE A 66 -8.56 -1.70 33.38
C ILE A 66 -7.83 -2.89 32.76
N ASP A 67 -7.39 -3.85 33.58
CA ASP A 67 -6.76 -5.08 33.08
C ASP A 67 -7.82 -6.11 32.66
N ASP A 68 -8.58 -5.81 31.61
CA ASP A 68 -9.56 -6.72 31.01
C ASP A 68 -9.15 -7.20 29.61
N GLU A 69 -9.83 -8.23 29.11
CA GLU A 69 -9.59 -8.80 27.78
C GLU A 69 -9.73 -7.76 26.66
N LEU A 70 -10.61 -6.76 26.81
CA LEU A 70 -10.80 -5.69 25.84
C LEU A 70 -9.59 -4.75 25.79
N ALA A 71 -9.07 -4.33 26.95
CA ALA A 71 -7.87 -3.49 27.04
C ALA A 71 -6.62 -4.24 26.55
N LYS A 72 -6.50 -5.55 26.84
CA LYS A 72 -5.44 -6.41 26.29
C LYS A 72 -5.52 -6.48 24.77
N ALA A 73 -6.72 -6.70 24.20
CA ALA A 73 -6.94 -6.70 22.77
C ALA A 73 -6.58 -5.35 22.13
N GLN A 74 -6.98 -4.22 22.73
CA GLN A 74 -6.63 -2.87 22.24
C GLN A 74 -5.11 -2.60 22.28
N LYS A 75 -4.42 -3.00 23.37
CA LYS A 75 -2.95 -2.91 23.48
C LYS A 75 -2.26 -3.74 22.41
N ARG A 76 -2.70 -5.00 22.22
CA ARG A 76 -2.18 -5.90 21.20
C ARG A 76 -2.36 -5.35 19.79
N LEU A 77 -3.54 -4.81 19.49
CA LEU A 77 -3.84 -4.16 18.21
C LEU A 77 -2.89 -2.98 17.96
N THR A 78 -2.66 -2.15 18.97
CA THR A 78 -1.77 -0.98 18.87
C THR A 78 -0.33 -1.40 18.59
N GLN A 79 0.18 -2.40 19.31
CA GLN A 79 1.51 -2.98 19.09
C GLN A 79 1.66 -3.54 17.67
N LEU A 80 0.66 -4.29 17.21
CA LEU A 80 0.68 -4.90 15.88
C LEU A 80 0.67 -3.84 14.77
N LYS A 81 -0.13 -2.77 14.94
CA LYS A 81 -0.14 -1.62 14.02
C LYS A 81 1.23 -0.94 13.94
N GLU A 82 1.91 -0.77 15.07
CA GLU A 82 3.26 -0.18 15.12
C GLU A 82 4.32 -1.08 14.45
N LEU A 83 4.27 -2.39 14.69
CA LEU A 83 5.14 -3.38 14.04
C LEU A 83 4.94 -3.38 12.52
N ILE A 84 3.69 -3.43 12.06
CA ILE A 84 3.38 -3.40 10.62
C ILE A 84 3.87 -2.08 10.01
N SER A 85 3.67 -0.94 10.67
CA SER A 85 4.14 0.36 10.18
C SER A 85 5.66 0.40 10.05
N THR A 86 6.38 -0.11 11.04
CA THR A 86 7.85 -0.17 11.05
C THR A 86 8.36 -1.09 9.94
N GLN A 87 7.76 -2.28 9.79
CA GLN A 87 8.17 -3.21 8.75
C GLN A 87 7.81 -2.71 7.34
N SER A 88 6.66 -2.05 7.18
CA SER A 88 6.27 -1.42 5.91
C SER A 88 7.25 -0.34 5.49
N LYS A 89 7.72 0.48 6.45
CA LYS A 89 8.75 1.50 6.20
C LYS A 89 10.07 0.86 5.76
N LYS A 90 10.55 -0.18 6.45
CA LYS A 90 11.77 -0.92 6.07
C LYS A 90 11.66 -1.52 4.67
N ASN A 91 10.56 -2.21 4.38
CA ASN A 91 10.32 -2.83 3.08
C ASN A 91 10.29 -1.79 1.95
N PHE A 92 9.70 -0.62 2.17
CA PHE A 92 9.68 0.44 1.17
C PHE A 92 11.08 0.99 0.85
N VAL A 93 11.94 1.16 1.87
CA VAL A 93 13.34 1.57 1.67
C VAL A 93 14.08 0.53 0.85
N LEU A 94 13.95 -0.75 1.21
CA LEU A 94 14.57 -1.85 0.47
C LEU A 94 14.09 -1.89 -0.99
N GLU A 95 12.78 -1.77 -1.24
CA GLU A 95 12.27 -1.72 -2.60
C GLU A 95 12.77 -0.51 -3.40
N ARG A 96 12.90 0.65 -2.75
CA ARG A 96 13.45 1.85 -3.39
C ARG A 96 14.90 1.63 -3.76
N ASP A 97 15.68 1.03 -2.87
CA ASP A 97 17.10 0.74 -3.09
C ASP A 97 17.26 -0.32 -4.19
N VAL A 98 16.40 -1.34 -4.23
CA VAL A 98 16.32 -2.31 -5.35
C VAL A 98 16.00 -1.61 -6.66
N ARG A 99 15.00 -0.71 -6.71
CA ARG A 99 14.68 0.06 -7.93
C ARG A 99 15.84 0.94 -8.38
N LEU A 100 16.55 1.55 -7.43
CA LEU A 100 17.74 2.36 -7.72
C LEU A 100 18.85 1.49 -8.32
N LEU A 101 19.10 0.32 -7.71
CA LEU A 101 20.05 -0.66 -8.23
C LEU A 101 19.62 -1.10 -9.65
N ASP A 102 18.38 -1.53 -9.86
CA ASP A 102 17.86 -1.98 -11.16
C ASP A 102 18.02 -0.91 -12.25
N SER A 103 17.69 0.34 -11.94
CA SER A 103 17.88 1.47 -12.87
C SER A 103 19.36 1.68 -13.19
N ARG A 104 20.25 1.55 -12.21
CA ARG A 104 21.69 1.77 -12.41
C ARG A 104 22.33 0.57 -13.12
N ILE A 105 21.88 -0.66 -12.86
CA ILE A 105 22.24 -1.86 -13.61
C ILE A 105 21.81 -1.71 -15.06
N ALA A 106 20.57 -1.26 -15.33
CA ALA A 106 20.11 -1.01 -16.69
C ALA A 106 20.98 0.03 -17.40
N LEU A 107 21.35 1.13 -16.72
CA LEU A 107 22.27 2.13 -17.24
C LEU A 107 23.68 1.59 -17.45
N LEU A 108 24.17 0.70 -16.57
CA LEU A 108 25.48 0.05 -16.70
C LEU A 108 25.54 -0.92 -17.88
N ILE A 109 24.46 -1.66 -18.09
CA ILE A 109 24.27 -2.53 -19.27
C ILE A 109 24.22 -1.68 -20.54
N GLN A 110 23.54 -0.53 -20.48
CA GLN A 110 23.40 0.40 -21.62
C GLN A 110 24.70 1.16 -21.94
N ASN A 111 25.47 1.56 -20.92
CA ASN A 111 26.69 2.37 -21.03
C ASN A 111 28.00 1.55 -21.03
N ARG A 112 27.92 0.25 -21.32
CA ARG A 112 29.08 -0.65 -21.42
C ARG A 112 30.06 -0.53 -20.23
N MET A 113 29.53 -0.49 -19.00
CA MET A 113 30.29 -0.49 -17.74
C MET A 113 31.21 0.72 -17.45
N GLN A 114 30.95 1.89 -18.03
CA GLN A 114 31.54 3.13 -17.52
C GLN A 114 30.72 3.67 -16.34
N LEU A 115 31.36 3.84 -15.18
CA LEU A 115 30.79 4.53 -14.01
C LEU A 115 31.56 5.83 -13.80
N ASP A 116 30.83 6.93 -13.63
CA ASP A 116 31.42 8.15 -13.09
C ASP A 116 31.75 7.95 -11.60
N ASP A 117 32.78 8.65 -11.08
CA ASP A 117 33.23 8.54 -9.68
C ASP A 117 32.11 8.83 -8.65
N LYS A 118 31.12 9.63 -9.05
CA LYS A 118 29.92 9.92 -8.25
C LYS A 118 29.00 8.71 -8.16
N ASP A 119 28.84 7.98 -9.27
CA ASP A 119 27.97 6.82 -9.35
C ASP A 119 28.52 5.62 -8.59
N ALA A 120 29.85 5.46 -8.59
CA ALA A 120 30.53 4.42 -7.82
C ALA A 120 30.43 4.66 -6.30
N LYS A 121 30.50 5.92 -5.85
CA LYS A 121 30.34 6.29 -4.43
C LYS A 121 28.93 6.04 -3.93
N ASP A 122 27.91 6.41 -4.71
CA ASP A 122 26.51 6.16 -4.38
C ASP A 122 26.24 4.63 -4.28
N LEU A 123 26.81 3.83 -5.19
CA LEU A 123 26.67 2.38 -5.18
C LEU A 123 27.34 1.75 -3.95
N ALA A 124 28.54 2.22 -3.58
CA ALA A 124 29.25 1.76 -2.39
C ALA A 124 28.46 2.07 -1.10
N HIS A 125 27.73 3.17 -1.07
CA HIS A 125 26.89 3.57 0.06
C HIS A 125 25.60 2.73 0.17
N VAL A 126 25.07 2.24 -0.96
CA VAL A 126 23.91 1.32 -0.99
C VAL A 126 24.32 -0.11 -0.59
N LEU A 127 25.54 -0.53 -0.92
CA LEU A 127 26.06 -1.88 -0.68
C LEU A 127 26.68 -2.10 0.72
N GLN A 128 26.88 -1.06 1.51
CA GLN A 128 27.22 -1.22 2.93
C GLN A 128 25.99 -1.73 3.69
N GLY A 129 26.03 -3.01 4.07
CA GLY A 129 24.97 -3.70 4.78
C GLY A 129 24.71 -3.13 6.18
N ASP A 130 23.51 -3.38 6.70
CA ASP A 130 23.04 -2.98 8.04
C ASP A 130 23.63 -3.87 9.17
N ASP A 131 24.90 -4.28 9.05
CA ASP A 131 25.58 -5.09 10.07
C ASP A 131 26.32 -4.20 11.07
N ASP A 132 25.62 -3.31 11.78
CA ASP A 132 26.03 -2.91 13.13
C ASP A 132 24.91 -2.15 13.86
N ASP A 133 24.17 -2.85 14.71
CA ASP A 133 23.27 -2.25 15.72
C ASP A 133 24.07 -1.66 16.91
N SER A 134 25.39 -1.50 16.75
CA SER A 134 26.35 -1.04 17.77
C SER A 134 27.14 0.21 17.38
N ALA A 135 26.63 1.05 16.47
CA ALA A 135 27.25 2.35 16.21
C ALA A 135 27.04 3.31 17.40
N GLN A 136 28.07 3.49 18.22
CA GLN A 136 28.21 4.66 19.10
C GLN A 136 28.14 5.92 18.23
N GLY A 137 26.96 6.54 18.20
CA GLY A 137 26.60 7.54 17.18
C GLY A 137 27.39 8.85 17.28
N PRO A 138 27.63 9.53 16.14
CA PRO A 138 28.19 10.88 16.13
C PRO A 138 27.13 11.91 16.57
N ALA A 139 27.61 13.13 16.85
CA ALA A 139 26.90 14.26 17.48
C ALA A 139 25.36 14.22 17.40
N ARG A 140 24.75 13.73 18.48
CA ARG A 140 23.30 13.73 18.71
C ARG A 140 22.76 15.15 18.52
N LEU A 141 21.72 15.30 17.70
CA LEU A 141 21.06 16.60 17.50
C LEU A 141 20.65 17.20 18.86
N ASP A 142 20.95 18.49 19.06
CA ASP A 142 20.57 19.21 20.28
C ASP A 142 19.07 19.12 20.55
N ASP A 143 18.69 18.99 21.82
CA ASP A 143 17.27 18.90 22.23
C ASP A 143 16.44 20.09 21.74
N ARG A 144 17.05 21.30 21.67
CA ARG A 144 16.40 22.49 21.11
C ARG A 144 16.09 22.34 19.62
N LYS A 145 16.98 21.72 18.83
CA LYS A 145 16.74 21.46 17.40
C LYS A 145 15.67 20.39 17.22
N LEU A 146 15.67 19.36 18.05
CA LEU A 146 14.63 18.32 18.04
C LEU A 146 13.25 18.91 18.36
N GLN A 147 13.16 19.84 19.30
CA GLN A 147 11.94 20.60 19.58
C GLN A 147 11.46 21.43 18.39
N LEU A 148 12.37 22.15 17.71
CA LEU A 148 12.04 22.92 16.50
C LEU A 148 11.56 22.02 15.35
N TYR A 149 12.21 20.88 15.14
CA TYR A 149 11.77 19.89 14.17
C TYR A 149 10.42 19.26 14.56
N GLY A 150 10.18 18.98 15.85
CA GLY A 150 8.89 18.51 16.35
C GLY A 150 7.76 19.49 16.03
N ASN A 151 8.02 20.79 16.15
CA ASN A 151 7.07 21.85 15.77
C ASN A 151 6.86 21.94 14.26
N LEU A 152 7.94 21.84 13.48
CA LEU A 152 7.87 21.81 12.02
C LEU A 152 7.02 20.66 11.51
N PHE A 153 7.29 19.44 11.98
CA PHE A 153 6.53 18.26 11.55
C PHE A 153 5.11 18.24 12.10
N PHE A 154 4.84 18.87 13.24
CA PHE A 154 3.46 19.11 13.69
C PHE A 154 2.71 19.95 12.65
N LEU A 155 3.28 21.10 12.25
CA LEU A 155 2.67 22.00 11.26
C LEU A 155 2.49 21.32 9.89
N LEU A 156 3.48 20.56 9.43
CA LEU A 156 3.38 19.81 8.17
C LEU A 156 2.29 18.73 8.23
N GLN A 157 2.07 18.13 9.39
CA GLN A 157 1.03 17.12 9.58
C GLN A 157 -0.37 17.75 9.61
N THR A 158 -0.56 18.84 10.38
CA THR A 158 -1.85 19.51 10.59
C THR A 158 -2.27 20.40 9.44
N GLU A 159 -1.33 20.92 8.65
CA GLU A 159 -1.61 21.71 7.44
C GLU A 159 -1.06 21.01 6.18
N PRO A 160 -1.79 20.02 5.63
CA PRO A 160 -1.30 19.21 4.50
C PRO A 160 -1.01 19.99 3.22
N ARG A 161 -1.49 21.25 3.13
CA ARG A 161 -1.24 22.19 2.03
C ARG A 161 0.24 22.39 1.74
N PHE A 162 1.11 22.41 2.75
CA PHE A 162 2.54 22.62 2.54
C PHE A 162 3.18 21.44 1.82
N LEU A 163 2.87 20.22 2.26
CA LEU A 163 3.32 18.98 1.62
C LEU A 163 2.73 18.83 0.21
N ALA A 164 1.46 19.21 0.02
CA ALA A 164 0.83 19.21 -1.30
C ALA A 164 1.55 20.14 -2.29
N THR A 165 1.93 21.35 -1.85
CA THR A 165 2.70 22.29 -2.66
C THR A 165 4.08 21.74 -2.99
N LEU A 166 4.79 21.13 -2.02
CA LEU A 166 6.06 20.46 -2.27
C LEU A 166 5.95 19.37 -3.34
N CYS A 167 4.95 18.49 -3.24
CA CYS A 167 4.73 17.43 -4.22
C CYS A 167 4.51 17.94 -5.66
N ARG A 168 4.10 19.20 -5.83
CA ARG A 168 3.92 19.83 -7.14
C ARG A 168 5.21 20.40 -7.72
N VAL A 169 6.13 20.85 -6.88
CA VAL A 169 7.37 21.52 -7.30
C VAL A 169 8.59 20.60 -7.34
N CYS A 170 8.52 19.43 -6.69
CA CYS A 170 9.60 18.46 -6.68
C CYS A 170 9.83 17.80 -8.06
N THR A 171 11.09 17.51 -8.36
CA THR A 171 11.47 16.70 -9.53
C THR A 171 11.13 15.23 -9.33
N LEU A 172 11.11 14.45 -10.41
CA LEU A 172 10.83 13.01 -10.35
C LEU A 172 11.82 12.23 -9.46
N ASP A 173 13.08 12.67 -9.40
CA ASP A 173 14.12 12.02 -8.60
C ASP A 173 13.95 12.28 -7.10
N GLN A 174 13.53 13.49 -6.73
CA GLN A 174 13.33 13.89 -5.32
C GLN A 174 12.01 13.37 -4.76
N MET A 175 11.06 13.06 -5.63
CA MET A 175 9.72 12.66 -5.24
C MET A 175 9.72 11.37 -4.42
N ASP A 176 10.55 10.37 -4.75
CA ASP A 176 10.49 9.09 -4.04
C ASP A 176 10.91 9.23 -2.57
N ALA A 177 11.91 10.08 -2.30
CA ALA A 177 12.30 10.44 -0.94
C ALA A 177 11.19 11.22 -0.22
N LEU A 178 10.58 12.22 -0.87
CA LEU A 178 9.49 12.99 -0.28
C LEU A 178 8.27 12.09 0.01
N LEU A 179 7.89 11.21 -0.91
CA LEU A 179 6.78 10.28 -0.73
C LEU A 179 7.03 9.28 0.37
N GLN A 180 8.28 8.82 0.52
CA GLN A 180 8.66 8.00 1.66
C GLN A 180 8.36 8.71 2.96
N THR A 181 8.87 9.95 3.12
CA THR A 181 8.68 10.72 4.35
C THR A 181 7.20 11.03 4.58
N VAL A 182 6.45 11.44 3.56
CA VAL A 182 5.03 11.76 3.69
C VAL A 182 4.19 10.53 4.03
N MET A 183 4.31 9.44 3.27
CA MET A 183 3.41 8.29 3.35
C MET A 183 3.72 7.35 4.52
N PHE A 184 5.00 7.22 4.89
CA PHE A 184 5.47 6.23 5.86
C PHE A 184 6.04 6.83 7.14
N THR A 185 6.28 8.15 7.18
CA THR A 185 6.81 8.83 8.38
C THR A 185 5.85 9.88 8.94
N VAL A 186 5.39 10.86 8.15
CA VAL A 186 4.49 11.93 8.61
C VAL A 186 3.07 11.42 8.80
N TYR A 187 2.57 10.65 7.84
CA TYR A 187 1.27 9.97 7.90
C TYR A 187 1.47 8.46 7.98
N GLY A 188 2.52 8.00 8.66
CA GLY A 188 2.95 6.59 8.65
C GLY A 188 1.95 5.62 9.27
N LYS A 189 1.12 6.07 10.23
CA LYS A 189 0.16 5.22 10.96
C LYS A 189 -1.06 4.94 10.08
N GLN A 190 -0.89 4.02 9.14
CA GLN A 190 -1.88 3.65 8.11
C GLN A 190 -3.22 3.11 8.60
N TYR A 191 -3.38 2.87 9.90
CA TYR A 191 -4.62 2.42 10.54
C TYR A 191 -5.19 3.45 11.51
N ASP A 192 -4.56 4.62 11.63
CA ASP A 192 -5.06 5.75 12.40
C ASP A 192 -5.92 6.64 11.50
N ARG A 193 -7.17 6.87 11.91
CA ARG A 193 -8.14 7.63 11.10
C ARG A 193 -7.72 9.09 10.90
N ARG A 194 -7.08 9.70 11.90
CA ARG A 194 -6.63 11.10 11.82
C ARG A 194 -5.55 11.24 10.75
N GLU A 195 -4.49 10.45 10.84
CA GLU A 195 -3.39 10.50 9.87
C GLU A 195 -3.87 10.15 8.46
N GLU A 196 -4.77 9.17 8.34
CA GLU A 196 -5.38 8.79 7.06
C GLU A 196 -6.20 9.94 6.45
N TYR A 197 -7.09 10.58 7.21
CA TYR A 197 -7.91 11.69 6.71
C TYR A 197 -7.09 12.95 6.40
N LEU A 198 -6.02 13.22 7.16
CA LEU A 198 -5.08 14.29 6.81
C LEU A 198 -4.35 13.99 5.50
N LEU A 199 -3.91 12.75 5.29
CA LEU A 199 -3.31 12.34 4.03
C LEU A 199 -4.29 12.44 2.85
N LEU A 200 -5.54 12.02 3.03
CA LEU A 200 -6.58 12.18 2.01
C LEU A 200 -6.83 13.65 1.68
N THR A 201 -6.83 14.54 2.68
CA THR A 201 -6.93 15.99 2.48
C THR A 201 -5.74 16.54 1.67
N MET A 202 -4.53 16.00 1.91
CA MET A 202 -3.36 16.31 1.09
C MET A 202 -3.58 15.89 -0.38
N PHE A 203 -4.04 14.65 -0.61
CA PHE A 203 -4.34 14.17 -1.96
C PHE A 203 -5.40 15.00 -2.66
N GLN A 204 -6.43 15.46 -1.95
CA GLN A 204 -7.43 16.37 -2.51
C GLN A 204 -6.79 17.62 -3.11
N THR A 205 -5.88 18.23 -2.36
CA THR A 205 -5.20 19.47 -2.74
C THR A 205 -4.29 19.24 -3.96
N VAL A 206 -3.53 18.15 -3.94
CA VAL A 206 -2.64 17.77 -5.05
C VAL A 206 -3.43 17.41 -6.31
N LEU A 207 -4.52 16.66 -6.17
CA LEU A 207 -5.40 16.29 -7.27
C LEU A 207 -6.12 17.50 -7.85
N ALA A 208 -6.69 18.37 -7.03
CA ALA A 208 -7.37 19.58 -7.49
C ALA A 208 -6.45 20.40 -8.39
N HIS A 209 -5.20 20.61 -7.94
CA HIS A 209 -4.22 21.30 -8.75
C HIS A 209 -3.90 20.61 -10.08
N GLN A 210 -3.68 19.29 -10.05
CA GLN A 210 -3.42 18.51 -11.26
C GLN A 210 -4.56 18.62 -12.25
N PHE A 211 -5.80 18.55 -11.76
CA PHE A 211 -6.99 18.72 -12.58
C PHE A 211 -7.01 20.11 -13.17
N ASP A 212 -6.84 21.17 -12.39
CA ASP A 212 -6.85 22.57 -12.87
C ASP A 212 -5.84 22.80 -14.01
N HIS A 213 -4.66 22.18 -13.95
CA HIS A 213 -3.58 22.37 -14.94
C HIS A 213 -3.56 21.33 -16.07
N ALA A 214 -4.43 20.31 -16.03
CA ALA A 214 -4.50 19.31 -17.09
C ALA A 214 -4.95 19.91 -18.43
N THR A 215 -4.19 19.72 -19.50
CA THR A 215 -4.57 20.20 -20.84
C THR A 215 -5.39 19.19 -21.63
N ASP A 216 -5.22 17.90 -21.35
CA ASP A 216 -5.86 16.82 -22.09
C ASP A 216 -6.59 15.85 -21.13
N PHE A 217 -7.84 15.55 -21.47
CA PHE A 217 -8.67 14.58 -20.77
C PHE A 217 -8.11 13.16 -20.86
N GLY A 218 -7.50 12.80 -22.00
CA GLY A 218 -6.98 11.46 -22.26
C GLY A 218 -5.75 11.09 -21.43
N SER A 219 -4.86 12.04 -21.19
CA SER A 219 -3.63 11.88 -20.42
C SER A 219 -3.83 11.96 -18.90
N LEU A 220 -4.92 12.59 -18.46
CA LEU A 220 -5.25 12.74 -17.05
C LEU A 220 -5.48 11.37 -16.42
N MET A 221 -4.85 11.14 -15.26
CA MET A 221 -4.82 9.80 -14.66
C MET A 221 -4.36 8.72 -15.64
N ARG A 222 -3.46 9.00 -16.59
CA ARG A 222 -2.74 7.99 -17.40
C ARG A 222 -1.25 8.29 -17.51
N ALA A 223 -0.87 9.57 -17.50
CA ALA A 223 0.52 9.99 -17.43
C ALA A 223 1.21 9.59 -16.11
N ASN A 224 2.52 9.35 -16.18
CA ASN A 224 3.38 9.15 -15.03
C ASN A 224 3.76 10.52 -14.43
N THR A 225 2.86 11.05 -13.61
CA THR A 225 3.02 12.32 -12.90
C THR A 225 3.34 12.07 -11.44
N PRO A 226 3.87 13.08 -10.71
CA PRO A 226 4.10 12.94 -9.29
C PRO A 226 2.88 12.42 -8.53
N VAL A 227 1.74 13.09 -8.72
CA VAL A 227 0.43 12.73 -8.16
C VAL A 227 0.07 11.27 -8.43
N SER A 228 0.25 10.81 -9.68
CA SER A 228 -0.08 9.43 -10.03
C SER A 228 0.84 8.41 -9.36
N ARG A 229 2.12 8.74 -9.11
CA ARG A 229 3.03 7.89 -8.32
C ARG A 229 2.62 7.89 -6.85
N MET A 230 2.23 9.04 -6.29
CA MET A 230 1.73 9.11 -4.91
C MET A 230 0.51 8.22 -4.71
N LEU A 231 -0.45 8.26 -5.64
CA LEU A 231 -1.66 7.47 -5.60
C LEU A 231 -1.37 5.97 -5.72
N THR A 232 -0.48 5.57 -6.63
CA THR A 232 -0.04 4.16 -6.73
C THR A 232 0.63 3.70 -5.43
N THR A 233 1.52 4.52 -4.86
CA THR A 233 2.18 4.21 -3.57
C THR A 233 1.18 4.07 -2.43
N TYR A 234 0.17 4.95 -2.37
CA TYR A 234 -0.89 4.87 -1.37
C TYR A 234 -1.67 3.55 -1.46
N THR A 235 -1.97 3.07 -2.67
CA THR A 235 -2.69 1.79 -2.83
C THR A 235 -1.90 0.56 -2.37
N ARG A 236 -0.58 0.68 -2.20
CA ARG A 236 0.31 -0.37 -1.68
C ARG A 236 0.43 -0.35 -0.15
N ARG A 237 -0.20 0.62 0.53
CA ARG A 237 -0.29 0.63 2.00
C ARG A 237 -1.16 -0.54 2.48
N GLY A 238 -1.01 -0.88 3.75
CA GLY A 238 -1.63 -2.03 4.43
C GLY A 238 -3.08 -2.30 4.03
N PRO A 239 -4.02 -1.32 4.16
CA PRO A 239 -5.42 -1.53 3.76
C PRO A 239 -5.61 -1.88 2.29
N GLY A 240 -4.89 -1.18 1.39
CA GLY A 240 -4.95 -1.46 -0.05
C GLY A 240 -4.31 -2.80 -0.41
N GLN A 241 -3.22 -3.16 0.26
CA GLN A 241 -2.53 -4.43 0.05
C GLN A 241 -3.36 -5.62 0.57
N ALA A 242 -3.98 -5.50 1.74
CA ALA A 242 -4.87 -6.51 2.31
C ALA A 242 -6.08 -6.77 1.40
N TYR A 243 -6.66 -5.71 0.83
CA TYR A 243 -7.73 -5.83 -0.14
C TYR A 243 -7.28 -6.63 -1.37
N LEU A 244 -6.13 -6.30 -1.99
CA LEU A 244 -5.62 -7.05 -3.16
C LEU A 244 -5.41 -8.53 -2.85
N LYS A 245 -4.84 -8.86 -1.68
CA LYS A 245 -4.64 -10.24 -1.23
C LYS A 245 -5.97 -10.99 -1.14
N SER A 246 -6.95 -10.41 -0.46
CA SER A 246 -8.29 -11.00 -0.31
C SER A 246 -9.05 -11.14 -1.64
N LEU A 247 -8.70 -10.33 -2.65
CA LEU A 247 -9.37 -10.27 -3.93
C LEU A 247 -8.77 -11.22 -4.97
N LEU A 248 -7.44 -11.24 -5.08
CA LEU A 248 -6.75 -11.82 -6.24
C LEU A 248 -5.93 -13.06 -5.91
N SER A 249 -5.44 -13.24 -4.68
CA SER A 249 -4.45 -14.29 -4.36
C SER A 249 -4.95 -15.70 -4.69
N GLU A 250 -6.17 -16.07 -4.29
CA GLU A 250 -6.73 -17.40 -4.56
C GLU A 250 -6.89 -17.65 -6.07
N ARG A 251 -7.41 -16.66 -6.80
CA ARG A 251 -7.67 -16.75 -8.25
C ARG A 251 -6.38 -16.86 -9.05
N ILE A 252 -5.38 -16.06 -8.71
CA ILE A 252 -4.06 -16.10 -9.34
C ILE A 252 -3.35 -17.41 -8.99
N ALA A 253 -3.39 -17.85 -7.73
CA ALA A 253 -2.78 -19.11 -7.30
C ALA A 253 -3.39 -20.32 -8.04
N SER A 254 -4.71 -20.35 -8.22
CA SER A 254 -5.39 -21.40 -8.99
C SER A 254 -4.90 -21.45 -10.44
N LEU A 255 -4.66 -20.30 -11.07
CA LEU A 255 -4.18 -20.23 -12.45
C LEU A 255 -2.72 -20.70 -12.56
N ILE A 256 -1.87 -20.33 -11.60
CA ILE A 256 -0.44 -20.69 -11.59
C ILE A 256 -0.21 -22.19 -11.39
N LYS A 257 -1.14 -22.90 -10.72
CA LYS A 257 -1.07 -24.36 -10.58
C LYS A 257 -1.04 -25.08 -11.94
N HIS A 258 -1.68 -24.53 -12.96
CA HIS A 258 -1.70 -25.10 -14.31
C HIS A 258 -0.55 -24.55 -15.18
N LYS A 259 0.69 -25.00 -14.91
CA LYS A 259 1.90 -24.50 -15.60
C LYS A 259 1.88 -24.70 -17.12
N ASP A 260 1.23 -25.76 -17.59
CA ASP A 260 1.20 -26.15 -19.01
C ASP A 260 0.04 -25.50 -19.78
N LEU A 261 -0.86 -24.77 -19.09
CA LEU A 261 -2.00 -24.11 -19.72
C LEU A 261 -1.54 -22.92 -20.57
N ASN A 262 -1.46 -23.13 -21.88
CA ASN A 262 -1.10 -22.10 -22.85
C ASN A 262 -2.36 -21.48 -23.48
N LEU A 263 -2.66 -20.23 -23.11
CA LEU A 263 -3.75 -19.43 -23.67
C LEU A 263 -3.25 -18.33 -24.64
N GLU A 264 -2.13 -18.55 -25.35
CA GLU A 264 -1.71 -17.64 -26.42
C GLU A 264 -2.72 -17.67 -27.56
N ILE A 265 -3.25 -16.49 -27.91
CA ILE A 265 -4.28 -16.29 -28.92
C ILE A 265 -3.75 -15.59 -30.19
N ASN A 266 -2.48 -15.16 -30.19
CA ASN A 266 -1.86 -14.58 -31.39
C ASN A 266 -1.65 -15.68 -32.46
N PRO A 267 -2.33 -15.61 -33.63
CA PRO A 267 -2.28 -16.65 -34.65
C PRO A 267 -0.86 -16.99 -35.13
N VAL A 268 0.01 -15.98 -35.26
CA VAL A 268 1.40 -16.17 -35.71
C VAL A 268 2.20 -17.01 -34.72
N LYS A 269 2.07 -16.70 -33.42
CA LYS A 269 2.73 -17.46 -32.35
C LYS A 269 2.15 -18.86 -32.18
N VAL A 270 0.83 -19.00 -32.34
CA VAL A 270 0.18 -20.32 -32.30
C VAL A 270 0.68 -21.20 -33.44
N TYR A 271 0.80 -20.64 -34.66
CA TYR A 271 1.31 -21.37 -35.80
C TYR A 271 2.78 -21.77 -35.64
N GLN A 272 3.63 -20.88 -35.13
CA GLN A 272 5.02 -21.20 -34.77
C GLN A 272 5.09 -22.38 -33.79
N GLN A 273 4.28 -22.37 -32.74
CA GLN A 273 4.21 -23.47 -31.76
C GLN A 273 3.78 -24.80 -32.39
N ILE A 274 2.82 -24.77 -33.32
CA ILE A 274 2.38 -25.98 -34.04
C ILE A 274 3.53 -26.55 -34.88
N LEU A 275 4.28 -25.68 -35.59
CA LEU A 275 5.41 -26.11 -36.41
C LEU A 275 6.57 -26.65 -35.58
N GLU A 276 6.88 -26.01 -34.46
CA GLU A 276 7.88 -26.49 -33.49
C GLU A 276 7.50 -27.88 -32.96
N SER A 277 6.21 -28.13 -32.70
CA SER A 277 5.72 -29.44 -32.26
C SER A 277 5.71 -30.51 -33.36
N THR A 278 5.70 -30.10 -34.63
CA THR A 278 5.69 -31.01 -35.79
C THR A 278 7.11 -31.40 -36.24
N GLY A 279 8.15 -30.68 -35.78
CA GLY A 279 9.56 -31.02 -36.02
C GLY A 279 10.09 -30.66 -37.42
N ASP A 280 9.36 -29.86 -38.19
CA ASP A 280 9.65 -29.63 -39.61
C ASP A 280 10.36 -28.29 -39.85
N SER A 281 11.69 -28.28 -39.68
CA SER A 281 12.54 -27.06 -39.68
C SER A 281 12.47 -26.22 -40.97
N ARG A 282 12.13 -26.83 -42.12
CA ARG A 282 11.93 -26.11 -43.40
C ARG A 282 10.67 -25.25 -43.42
N SER A 283 9.63 -25.69 -42.72
CA SER A 283 8.33 -25.02 -42.64
C SER A 283 8.34 -23.82 -41.67
N LEU A 284 9.25 -23.80 -40.69
CA LEU A 284 9.45 -22.70 -39.73
C LEU A 284 10.00 -21.42 -40.38
N ALA A 285 10.90 -21.58 -41.35
CA ALA A 285 11.49 -20.47 -42.10
C ALA A 285 10.46 -19.81 -43.06
N THR A 286 9.56 -20.60 -43.64
CA THR A 286 8.45 -20.12 -44.49
C THR A 286 7.29 -19.55 -43.68
N ALA A 287 7.07 -20.02 -42.45
CA ALA A 287 6.05 -19.51 -41.56
C ALA A 287 6.32 -18.10 -41.03
N SER A 288 7.60 -17.76 -40.86
CA SER A 288 8.01 -16.43 -40.40
C SER A 288 7.84 -15.33 -41.47
N SER A 289 7.58 -15.71 -42.73
CA SER A 289 7.36 -14.77 -43.84
C SER A 289 5.89 -14.63 -44.28
N LEU A 290 4.96 -15.41 -43.70
CA LEU A 290 3.54 -15.34 -44.05
C LEU A 290 2.84 -14.14 -43.36
N PRO A 291 1.95 -13.41 -44.06
CA PRO A 291 1.13 -12.37 -43.46
C PRO A 291 0.23 -12.92 -42.35
N ALA A 292 0.04 -12.17 -41.27
CA ALA A 292 -0.76 -12.57 -40.11
C ALA A 292 -2.20 -12.99 -40.48
N ASP A 293 -2.79 -12.36 -41.50
CA ASP A 293 -4.15 -12.65 -41.97
C ASP A 293 -4.27 -14.03 -42.64
N GLN A 294 -3.22 -14.48 -43.34
CA GLN A 294 -3.20 -15.81 -43.96
C GLN A 294 -3.01 -16.90 -42.91
N VAL A 295 -2.15 -16.64 -41.91
CA VAL A 295 -1.94 -17.56 -40.79
C VAL A 295 -3.22 -17.73 -39.95
N ALA A 296 -4.00 -16.67 -39.78
CA ALA A 296 -5.27 -16.72 -39.05
C ALA A 296 -6.37 -17.55 -39.73
N GLN A 297 -6.28 -17.76 -41.05
CA GLN A 297 -7.25 -18.55 -41.82
C GLN A 297 -6.94 -20.06 -41.83
N ILE A 298 -5.79 -20.49 -41.32
CA ILE A 298 -5.43 -21.90 -41.26
C ILE A 298 -6.42 -22.62 -40.30
N PRO A 299 -7.15 -23.66 -40.75
CA PRO A 299 -8.22 -24.28 -39.94
C PRO A 299 -7.75 -24.80 -38.58
N GLN A 300 -6.55 -25.40 -38.52
CA GLN A 300 -5.96 -25.89 -37.27
C GLN A 300 -5.66 -24.76 -36.29
N VAL A 301 -5.08 -23.65 -36.78
CA VAL A 301 -4.80 -22.45 -35.96
C VAL A 301 -6.10 -21.84 -35.47
N GLN A 302 -7.11 -21.72 -36.35
CA GLN A 302 -8.41 -21.15 -36.02
C GLN A 302 -9.13 -21.95 -34.91
N GLN A 303 -9.19 -23.28 -35.03
CA GLN A 303 -9.82 -24.13 -34.02
C GLN A 303 -9.13 -24.03 -32.65
N LEU A 304 -7.79 -24.05 -32.64
CA LEU A 304 -7.01 -23.94 -31.41
C LEU A 304 -7.16 -22.57 -30.76
N VAL A 305 -7.10 -21.49 -31.53
CA VAL A 305 -7.33 -20.12 -31.05
C VAL A 305 -8.74 -19.99 -30.48
N GLN A 306 -9.77 -20.53 -31.15
CA GLN A 306 -11.15 -20.46 -30.67
C GLN A 306 -11.36 -21.22 -29.35
N ALA A 307 -10.71 -22.36 -29.16
CA ALA A 307 -10.73 -23.10 -27.89
C ALA A 307 -10.04 -22.30 -26.76
N ARG A 308 -8.86 -21.73 -27.03
CA ARG A 308 -8.12 -20.89 -26.07
C ARG A 308 -8.89 -19.62 -25.72
N VAL A 309 -9.53 -18.97 -26.70
CA VAL A 309 -10.39 -17.79 -26.49
C VAL A 309 -11.54 -18.12 -25.55
N ARG A 310 -12.24 -19.25 -25.74
CA ARG A 310 -13.33 -19.67 -24.84
C ARG A 310 -12.88 -19.77 -23.39
N MET A 311 -11.79 -20.49 -23.13
CA MET A 311 -11.23 -20.59 -21.77
C MET A 311 -10.78 -19.23 -21.21
N LEU A 312 -10.15 -18.39 -22.04
CA LEU A 312 -9.73 -17.05 -21.62
C LEU A 312 -10.93 -16.18 -21.21
N LEU A 313 -12.05 -16.25 -21.96
CA LEU A 313 -13.29 -15.54 -21.63
C LEU A 313 -13.89 -16.02 -20.30
N GLU A 314 -13.87 -17.32 -20.03
CA GLU A 314 -14.36 -17.89 -18.76
C GLU A 314 -13.53 -17.37 -17.57
N ILE A 315 -12.20 -17.45 -17.68
CA ILE A 315 -11.28 -16.98 -16.63
C ILE A 315 -11.47 -15.47 -16.42
N ALA A 316 -11.47 -14.67 -17.48
CA ALA A 316 -11.66 -13.22 -17.39
C ALA A 316 -13.02 -12.84 -16.77
N THR A 317 -14.08 -13.59 -17.07
CA THR A 317 -15.41 -13.40 -16.47
C THR A 317 -15.39 -13.67 -14.96
N SER A 318 -14.67 -14.70 -14.53
CA SER A 318 -14.49 -15.03 -13.11
C SER A 318 -13.73 -13.92 -12.35
N PHE A 319 -12.63 -13.42 -12.94
CA PHE A 319 -11.89 -12.27 -12.38
C PHE A 319 -12.78 -11.03 -12.28
N LEU A 320 -13.46 -10.67 -13.36
CA LEU A 320 -14.35 -9.51 -13.39
C LEU A 320 -15.48 -9.65 -12.35
N LYS A 321 -16.08 -10.83 -12.22
CA LYS A 321 -17.11 -11.08 -11.20
C LYS A 321 -16.57 -10.86 -9.80
N THR A 322 -15.39 -11.40 -9.51
CA THR A 322 -14.73 -11.24 -8.20
C THR A 322 -14.46 -9.76 -7.86
N ILE A 323 -14.04 -8.97 -8.85
CA ILE A 323 -13.78 -7.51 -8.70
C ILE A 323 -15.08 -6.71 -8.50
N VAL A 324 -16.15 -7.04 -9.23
CA VAL A 324 -17.42 -6.31 -9.13
C VAL A 324 -18.13 -6.62 -7.80
N ASP A 325 -18.06 -7.86 -7.34
CA ASP A 325 -18.72 -8.33 -6.12
C ASP A 325 -17.93 -7.94 -4.84
N SER A 326 -16.76 -7.32 -4.98
CA SER A 326 -15.91 -6.89 -3.84
C SER A 326 -16.08 -5.42 -3.44
N LEU A 327 -17.07 -4.71 -3.99
CA LEU A 327 -17.28 -3.27 -3.76
C LEU A 327 -17.24 -2.86 -2.28
N ASP A 328 -17.93 -3.62 -1.42
CA ASP A 328 -18.06 -3.30 0.02
C ASP A 328 -16.76 -3.56 0.81
N ARG A 329 -15.84 -4.34 0.23
CA ARG A 329 -14.52 -4.62 0.82
C ARG A 329 -13.46 -3.61 0.39
N VAL A 330 -13.75 -2.73 -0.57
CA VAL A 330 -12.78 -1.72 -1.02
C VAL A 330 -12.53 -0.71 0.11
N PRO A 331 -11.27 -0.46 0.51
CA PRO A 331 -10.94 0.51 1.54
C PRO A 331 -11.52 1.90 1.28
N TYR A 332 -12.02 2.54 2.34
CA TYR A 332 -12.67 3.85 2.26
C TYR A 332 -11.82 4.90 1.52
N GLY A 333 -10.53 5.03 1.86
CA GLY A 333 -9.69 6.05 1.24
C GLY A 333 -9.48 5.85 -0.27
N ILE A 334 -9.46 4.61 -0.77
CA ILE A 334 -9.44 4.31 -2.21
C ILE A 334 -10.75 4.74 -2.88
N ARG A 335 -11.89 4.43 -2.26
CA ARG A 335 -13.22 4.86 -2.74
C ARG A 335 -13.35 6.38 -2.73
N TRP A 336 -12.83 7.03 -1.70
CA TRP A 336 -12.85 8.48 -1.56
C TRP A 336 -11.95 9.16 -2.60
N ILE A 337 -10.77 8.62 -2.90
CA ILE A 337 -9.95 9.11 -4.03
C ILE A 337 -10.72 8.98 -5.35
N CYS A 338 -11.45 7.88 -5.57
CA CYS A 338 -12.31 7.72 -6.75
C CYS A 338 -13.42 8.78 -6.80
N LYS A 339 -14.05 9.12 -5.66
CA LYS A 339 -14.99 10.23 -5.51
C LYS A 339 -14.35 11.56 -5.92
N GLN A 340 -13.16 11.87 -5.41
CA GLN A 340 -12.45 13.11 -5.73
C GLN A 340 -12.10 13.20 -7.22
N ILE A 341 -11.58 12.12 -7.82
CA ILE A 341 -11.28 12.06 -9.27
C ILE A 341 -12.54 12.36 -10.09
N LYS A 342 -13.67 11.72 -9.76
CA LYS A 342 -14.95 11.93 -10.44
C LYS A 342 -15.46 13.37 -10.28
N GLY A 343 -15.44 13.89 -9.05
CA GLY A 343 -15.91 15.24 -8.73
C GLY A 343 -15.09 16.34 -9.41
N LEU A 344 -13.76 16.24 -9.33
CA LEU A 344 -12.84 17.18 -9.99
C LEU A 344 -12.95 17.10 -11.52
N ALA A 345 -13.09 15.90 -12.08
CA ALA A 345 -13.33 15.73 -13.51
C ALA A 345 -14.62 16.40 -13.96
N LYS A 346 -15.73 16.24 -13.21
CA LYS A 346 -17.02 16.85 -13.53
C LYS A 346 -16.99 18.37 -13.38
N ARG A 347 -16.25 18.89 -12.39
CA ARG A 347 -16.06 20.34 -12.20
C ARG A 347 -15.29 20.96 -13.36
N LYS A 348 -14.19 20.33 -13.79
CA LYS A 348 -13.37 20.85 -14.89
C LYS A 348 -14.01 20.63 -16.27
N TYR A 349 -14.71 19.52 -16.44
CA TYR A 349 -15.39 19.15 -17.68
C TYR A 349 -16.88 18.90 -17.42
N PRO A 350 -17.70 19.96 -17.30
CA PRO A 350 -19.14 19.85 -17.01
C PRO A 350 -19.89 19.00 -18.04
N GLU A 351 -19.48 19.08 -19.32
CA GLU A 351 -20.06 18.33 -20.44
C GLU A 351 -19.61 16.87 -20.52
N ALA A 352 -18.70 16.42 -19.66
CA ALA A 352 -18.23 15.04 -19.68
C ALA A 352 -19.36 14.07 -19.32
N THR A 353 -19.51 13.06 -20.16
CA THR A 353 -20.44 11.93 -19.96
C THR A 353 -19.99 11.04 -18.80
N ASP A 354 -20.93 10.33 -18.17
CA ASP A 354 -20.61 9.38 -17.11
C ASP A 354 -19.59 8.32 -17.54
N THR A 355 -19.63 7.88 -18.80
CA THR A 355 -18.64 6.94 -19.35
C THR A 355 -17.24 7.56 -19.40
N GLN A 356 -17.10 8.84 -19.73
CA GLN A 356 -15.82 9.54 -19.70
C GLN A 356 -15.29 9.68 -18.27
N LEU A 357 -16.16 10.07 -17.32
CA LEU A 357 -15.80 10.18 -15.90
C LEU A 357 -15.36 8.82 -15.33
N CYS A 358 -16.11 7.76 -15.63
CA CYS A 358 -15.75 6.40 -15.24
C CYS A 358 -14.42 5.94 -15.86
N SER A 359 -14.08 6.40 -17.07
CA SER A 359 -12.80 6.07 -17.67
C SER A 359 -11.61 6.64 -16.87
N LEU A 360 -11.74 7.83 -16.26
CA LEU A 360 -10.72 8.39 -15.38
C LEU A 360 -10.62 7.62 -14.05
N VAL A 361 -11.77 7.29 -13.44
CA VAL A 361 -11.81 6.47 -12.23
C VAL A 361 -11.19 5.08 -12.49
N GLY A 362 -11.53 4.45 -13.62
CA GLY A 362 -10.91 3.20 -14.08
C GLY A 362 -9.42 3.34 -14.38
N GLY A 363 -8.95 4.51 -14.81
CA GLY A 363 -7.53 4.82 -14.98
C GLY A 363 -6.74 4.85 -13.67
N PHE A 364 -7.40 5.11 -12.54
CA PHE A 364 -6.80 4.92 -11.22
C PHE A 364 -7.00 3.48 -10.73
N PHE A 365 -8.26 3.06 -10.56
CA PHE A 365 -8.59 1.81 -9.88
C PHE A 365 -8.17 0.56 -10.66
N LEU A 366 -8.46 0.48 -11.96
CA LEU A 366 -8.10 -0.71 -12.75
C LEU A 366 -6.67 -0.62 -13.27
N LEU A 367 -6.32 0.48 -13.94
CA LEU A 367 -5.03 0.60 -14.62
C LEU A 367 -3.82 0.68 -13.67
N ARG A 368 -3.94 1.38 -12.53
CA ARG A 368 -2.81 1.60 -11.60
C ARG A 368 -2.83 0.75 -10.35
N TYR A 369 -3.96 0.14 -10.02
CA TYR A 369 -4.08 -0.62 -8.79
C TYR A 369 -4.33 -2.11 -9.05
N ILE A 370 -5.43 -2.48 -9.69
CA ILE A 370 -5.78 -3.89 -9.91
C ILE A 370 -4.89 -4.56 -10.97
N ASN A 371 -4.76 -3.98 -12.17
CA ASN A 371 -4.07 -4.60 -13.29
C ASN A 371 -2.57 -4.85 -13.03
N PRO A 372 -1.80 -3.93 -12.42
CA PRO A 372 -0.41 -4.19 -12.06
C PRO A 372 -0.26 -5.39 -11.11
N ALA A 373 -1.20 -5.56 -10.17
CA ALA A 373 -1.21 -6.69 -9.25
C ALA A 373 -1.53 -8.03 -9.95
N ILE A 374 -2.36 -8.00 -11.00
CA ILE A 374 -2.65 -9.18 -11.84
C ILE A 374 -1.42 -9.56 -12.68
N VAL A 375 -0.75 -8.57 -13.30
CA VAL A 375 0.39 -8.81 -14.21
C VAL A 375 1.65 -9.23 -13.46
N THR A 376 1.90 -8.65 -12.29
CA THR A 376 3.14 -8.85 -11.52
C THR A 376 2.83 -9.29 -10.09
N PRO A 377 2.15 -10.43 -9.89
CA PRO A 377 1.59 -10.81 -8.59
C PRO A 377 2.65 -11.00 -7.50
N GLN A 378 3.88 -11.38 -7.85
CA GLN A 378 4.97 -11.50 -6.87
C GLN A 378 5.41 -10.14 -6.30
N GLY A 379 5.44 -9.08 -7.12
CA GLY A 379 5.80 -7.72 -6.67
C GLY A 379 4.72 -7.03 -5.84
N PHE A 380 3.51 -7.62 -5.85
CA PHE A 380 2.39 -7.24 -5.00
C PHE A 380 2.15 -8.26 -3.88
N MET A 381 3.13 -9.10 -3.54
CA MET A 381 3.03 -10.08 -2.44
C MET A 381 1.76 -10.96 -2.49
N LEU A 382 1.23 -11.23 -3.69
CA LEU A 382 0.04 -12.06 -3.87
C LEU A 382 0.39 -13.54 -3.98
N VAL A 383 1.61 -13.83 -4.42
CA VAL A 383 2.18 -15.17 -4.64
C VAL A 383 3.66 -15.18 -4.23
N PRO A 384 4.21 -16.33 -3.81
CA PRO A 384 5.58 -16.41 -3.29
C PRO A 384 6.66 -16.30 -4.38
N SER A 385 6.35 -16.68 -5.62
CA SER A 385 7.32 -16.69 -6.72
C SER A 385 6.71 -16.20 -8.04
N ALA A 386 7.57 -15.73 -8.94
CA ALA A 386 7.14 -15.23 -10.23
C ALA A 386 6.45 -16.35 -11.05
N PRO A 387 5.29 -16.08 -11.68
CA PRO A 387 4.62 -17.06 -12.53
C PRO A 387 5.51 -17.51 -13.69
N SER A 388 5.37 -18.77 -14.11
CA SER A 388 6.00 -19.28 -15.33
C SER A 388 5.46 -18.58 -16.59
N THR A 389 6.12 -18.78 -17.73
CA THR A 389 5.86 -18.04 -18.99
C THR A 389 4.39 -18.06 -19.41
N ASN A 390 3.74 -19.23 -19.38
CA ASN A 390 2.35 -19.39 -19.84
C ASN A 390 1.30 -18.73 -18.92
N PRO A 391 1.28 -18.98 -17.59
CA PRO A 391 0.44 -18.23 -16.66
C PRO A 391 0.68 -16.72 -16.68
N ARG A 392 1.95 -16.27 -16.77
CA ARG A 392 2.29 -14.84 -16.85
C ARG A 392 1.67 -14.18 -18.08
N ARG A 393 1.75 -14.85 -19.24
CA ARG A 393 1.13 -14.40 -20.48
C ARG A 393 -0.39 -14.33 -20.35
N THR A 394 -1.00 -15.34 -19.74
CA THR A 394 -2.44 -15.39 -19.49
C THR A 394 -2.92 -14.24 -18.60
N LEU A 395 -2.23 -14.00 -17.46
CA LEU A 395 -2.52 -12.87 -16.56
C LEU A 395 -2.42 -11.52 -17.28
N THR A 396 -1.45 -11.38 -18.18
CA THR A 396 -1.31 -10.18 -19.02
C THR A 396 -2.50 -9.99 -19.95
N LEU A 397 -3.01 -11.06 -20.58
CA LEU A 397 -4.20 -11.00 -21.44
C LEU A 397 -5.44 -10.64 -20.63
N ILE A 398 -5.62 -11.21 -19.44
CA ILE A 398 -6.72 -10.88 -18.52
C ILE A 398 -6.69 -9.39 -18.14
N ALA A 399 -5.51 -8.88 -17.75
CA ALA A 399 -5.35 -7.46 -17.40
C ALA A 399 -5.68 -6.54 -18.60
N LYS A 400 -5.25 -6.90 -19.81
CA LYS A 400 -5.62 -6.17 -21.05
C LYS A 400 -7.13 -6.19 -21.29
N MET A 401 -7.78 -7.34 -21.11
CA MET A 401 -9.24 -7.47 -21.26
C MET A 401 -9.98 -6.57 -20.25
N LEU A 402 -9.62 -6.63 -18.97
CA LEU A 402 -10.19 -5.76 -17.93
C LEU A 402 -9.97 -4.28 -18.24
N GLN A 403 -8.79 -3.92 -18.73
CA GLN A 403 -8.46 -2.55 -19.13
C GLN A 403 -9.30 -2.10 -20.34
N ASN A 404 -9.56 -2.99 -21.29
CA ASN A 404 -10.36 -2.71 -22.48
C ASN A 404 -11.85 -2.53 -22.15
N VAL A 405 -12.39 -3.19 -21.11
CA VAL A 405 -13.78 -2.95 -20.66
C VAL A 405 -13.91 -1.58 -20.02
N ALA A 406 -12.89 -1.14 -19.29
CA ALA A 406 -12.88 0.14 -18.60
C ALA A 406 -12.63 1.34 -19.53
N ASN A 407 -11.96 1.10 -20.66
CA ASN A 407 -11.72 2.09 -21.71
C ASN A 407 -12.76 1.94 -22.83
N LYS A 408 -12.90 2.93 -23.71
CA LYS A 408 -13.69 2.74 -24.94
C LYS A 408 -12.97 1.69 -25.82
N PRO A 409 -13.63 0.60 -26.25
CA PRO A 409 -13.02 -0.48 -27.05
C PRO A 409 -12.76 -0.11 -28.52
N SER A 410 -12.96 1.15 -28.92
CA SER A 410 -13.01 1.57 -30.33
C SER A 410 -11.68 1.55 -31.09
N GLN A 411 -10.55 1.26 -30.43
CA GLN A 411 -9.24 1.15 -31.10
C GLN A 411 -8.50 -0.11 -30.65
N THR A 412 -8.82 -1.24 -31.25
CA THR A 412 -8.01 -2.46 -31.10
C THR A 412 -6.68 -2.23 -31.82
N LYS A 413 -5.64 -1.82 -31.10
CA LYS A 413 -4.27 -1.71 -31.66
C LYS A 413 -3.72 -3.06 -32.14
N GLU A 414 -4.25 -4.15 -31.58
CA GLU A 414 -3.81 -5.52 -31.81
C GLU A 414 -4.95 -6.33 -32.45
N ALA A 415 -4.90 -6.53 -33.77
CA ALA A 415 -5.98 -7.19 -34.54
C ALA A 415 -6.40 -8.56 -33.97
N TYR A 416 -5.44 -9.32 -33.42
CA TYR A 416 -5.70 -10.64 -32.84
C TYR A 416 -6.58 -10.62 -31.57
N MET A 417 -6.77 -9.46 -30.93
CA MET A 417 -7.65 -9.33 -29.75
C MET A 417 -9.12 -9.06 -30.14
N ALA A 418 -9.44 -8.87 -31.42
CA ALA A 418 -10.80 -8.60 -31.90
C ALA A 418 -11.86 -9.60 -31.39
N PRO A 419 -11.59 -10.93 -31.30
CA PRO A 419 -12.56 -11.89 -30.76
C PRO A 419 -12.99 -11.62 -29.30
N LEU A 420 -12.20 -10.85 -28.54
CA LEU A 420 -12.47 -10.51 -27.14
C LEU A 420 -13.35 -9.27 -26.99
N ASN A 421 -13.53 -8.47 -28.05
CA ASN A 421 -14.27 -7.21 -27.99
C ASN A 421 -15.76 -7.42 -27.65
N ALA A 422 -16.36 -8.51 -28.13
CA ALA A 422 -17.75 -8.86 -27.79
C ALA A 422 -17.94 -9.06 -26.28
N TRP A 423 -16.93 -9.60 -25.59
CA TRP A 423 -16.96 -9.74 -24.13
C TRP A 423 -16.84 -8.38 -23.44
N SER A 424 -15.97 -7.49 -23.95
CA SER A 424 -15.82 -6.15 -23.40
C SER A 424 -17.11 -5.33 -23.52
N GLU A 425 -17.78 -5.36 -24.68
CA GLU A 425 -19.05 -4.65 -24.88
C GLU A 425 -20.15 -5.19 -23.97
N ARG A 426 -20.28 -6.51 -23.83
CA ARG A 426 -21.27 -7.13 -22.93
C ARG A 426 -21.08 -6.74 -21.45
N ASN A 427 -19.86 -6.43 -21.03
CA ASN A 427 -19.54 -6.13 -19.63
C ASN A 427 -19.38 -4.64 -19.32
N LYS A 428 -19.43 -3.78 -20.34
CA LYS A 428 -19.19 -2.33 -20.23
C LYS A 428 -20.12 -1.66 -19.21
N ASP A 429 -21.43 -1.88 -19.32
CA ASP A 429 -22.41 -1.26 -18.41
C ASP A 429 -22.30 -1.78 -16.98
N ARG A 430 -21.89 -3.04 -16.82
CA ARG A 430 -21.63 -3.64 -15.51
C ARG A 430 -20.44 -2.98 -14.82
N VAL A 431 -19.33 -2.80 -15.54
CA VAL A 431 -18.14 -2.09 -15.04
C VAL A 431 -18.44 -0.62 -14.78
N GLN A 432 -19.17 0.05 -15.67
CA GLN A 432 -19.55 1.45 -15.47
C GLN A 432 -20.37 1.65 -14.19
N ARG A 433 -21.38 0.80 -13.94
CA ARG A 433 -22.16 0.83 -12.70
C ARG A 433 -21.30 0.58 -11.46
N PHE A 434 -20.37 -0.37 -11.54
CA PHE A 434 -19.42 -0.62 -10.47
C PHE A 434 -18.56 0.62 -10.17
N LEU A 435 -17.96 1.25 -11.18
CA LEU A 435 -17.11 2.43 -11.01
C LEU A 435 -17.88 3.65 -10.48
N LEU A 436 -19.15 3.81 -10.87
CA LEU A 436 -20.01 4.86 -10.31
C LEU A 436 -20.27 4.66 -8.81
N LYS A 437 -20.61 3.42 -8.39
CA LYS A 437 -20.80 3.08 -6.98
C LYS A 437 -19.51 3.11 -6.16
N LEU A 438 -18.38 2.78 -6.80
CA LEU A 438 -17.06 2.85 -6.17
C LEU A 438 -16.76 4.28 -5.68
N ALA A 439 -17.14 5.29 -6.47
CA ALA A 439 -16.97 6.71 -6.18
C ALA A 439 -18.09 7.33 -5.33
N ASP A 440 -19.05 6.52 -4.85
CA ASP A 440 -20.19 6.98 -4.05
C ASP A 440 -19.94 6.70 -2.56
N VAL A 441 -19.38 7.70 -1.86
CA VAL A 441 -19.04 7.63 -0.42
C VAL A 441 -19.24 8.98 0.27
N GLY A 442 -19.57 8.95 1.55
CA GLY A 442 -19.67 10.14 2.41
C GLY A 442 -18.31 10.83 2.64
N ASP A 443 -18.35 12.10 3.02
CA ASP A 443 -17.16 12.85 3.42
C ASP A 443 -16.77 12.59 4.87
N PHE A 444 -15.50 12.80 5.20
CA PHE A 444 -14.93 12.48 6.51
C PHE A 444 -14.64 13.71 7.39
N TYR A 445 -14.98 14.92 6.94
CA TYR A 445 -14.54 16.17 7.60
C TYR A 445 -14.99 16.26 9.07
N GLU A 446 -16.23 15.88 9.37
CA GLU A 446 -16.75 15.87 10.75
C GLU A 446 -15.99 14.87 11.64
N GLU A 447 -15.66 13.69 11.10
CA GLU A 447 -14.85 12.71 11.82
C GLU A 447 -13.41 13.20 12.00
N LEU A 448 -12.82 13.85 10.99
CA LEU A 448 -11.48 14.42 11.08
C LEU A 448 -11.39 15.50 12.16
N GLU A 449 -12.36 16.41 12.21
CA GLU A 449 -12.45 17.45 13.25
C GLU A 449 -12.43 16.81 14.64
N LEU A 450 -13.33 15.85 14.89
CA LEU A 450 -13.40 15.15 16.17
C LEU A 450 -12.09 14.44 16.52
N ASN A 451 -11.50 13.72 15.56
CA ASN A 451 -10.24 13.00 15.77
C ASN A 451 -9.06 13.97 16.05
N GLN A 452 -9.06 15.16 15.45
CA GLN A 452 -8.05 16.18 15.70
C GLN A 452 -8.14 16.72 17.13
N TYR A 453 -9.35 17.00 17.63
CA TYR A 453 -9.56 17.39 19.03
C TYR A 453 -9.12 16.30 20.01
N LEU A 454 -9.52 15.05 19.77
CA LEU A 454 -9.13 13.92 20.63
C LEU A 454 -7.60 13.72 20.67
N ALA A 455 -6.92 13.93 19.54
CA ALA A 455 -5.47 13.81 19.47
C ALA A 455 -4.74 14.92 20.24
N LEU A 456 -5.25 16.16 20.21
CA LEU A 456 -4.69 17.27 20.98
C LEU A 456 -4.88 17.11 22.50
N SER A 457 -5.96 16.44 22.92
CA SER A 457 -6.23 16.15 24.32
C SER A 457 -5.29 15.08 24.90
N ARG A 458 -4.69 14.22 24.07
CA ARG A 458 -3.84 13.10 24.51
C ARG A 458 -2.37 13.41 24.26
N ARG A 459 -1.67 13.87 25.31
CA ARG A 459 -0.26 14.30 25.26
C ARG A 459 0.68 13.26 24.65
N ASP A 460 0.39 11.98 24.82
CA ASP A 460 1.27 10.87 24.40
C ASP A 460 1.11 10.43 22.93
N GLN A 461 0.08 10.88 22.22
CA GLN A 461 -0.29 10.27 20.93
C GLN A 461 0.39 10.91 19.70
N LEU A 462 0.89 12.14 19.85
CA LEU A 462 1.48 12.94 18.78
C LEU A 462 3.00 12.76 18.71
N ARG A 463 3.43 11.55 18.36
CA ARG A 463 4.85 11.22 18.12
C ARG A 463 5.07 10.62 16.73
N ILE A 464 6.23 10.90 16.13
CA ILE A 464 6.69 10.30 14.87
C ILE A 464 8.13 9.79 14.99
N ASN A 465 8.44 8.70 14.29
CA ASN A 465 9.79 8.13 14.22
C ASN A 465 10.42 8.46 12.86
N ILE A 466 11.41 9.36 12.85
CA ILE A 466 12.00 9.93 11.64
C ILE A 466 13.53 9.88 11.69
N SER A 467 14.15 9.51 10.57
CA SER A 467 15.62 9.52 10.46
C SER A 467 16.16 10.94 10.24
N ALA A 468 17.42 11.16 10.62
CA ALA A 468 18.12 12.42 10.39
C ALA A 468 18.02 12.87 8.92
N ASN A 469 18.29 11.95 7.99
CA ASN A 469 18.27 12.24 6.56
C ASN A 469 16.87 12.57 6.04
N GLU A 470 15.81 11.93 6.55
CA GLU A 470 14.42 12.29 6.20
C GLU A 470 14.08 13.71 6.69
N MET A 471 14.49 14.06 7.92
CA MET A 471 14.31 15.41 8.46
C MET A 471 15.04 16.45 7.62
N PHE A 472 16.33 16.22 7.36
CA PHE A 472 17.17 17.18 6.65
C PHE A 472 16.78 17.33 5.19
N ALA A 473 16.40 16.23 4.52
CA ALA A 473 15.91 16.30 3.14
C ALA A 473 14.60 17.09 3.04
N THR A 474 13.67 16.88 3.97
CA THR A 474 12.40 17.63 4.02
C THR A 474 12.66 19.12 4.28
N HIS A 475 13.54 19.43 5.24
CA HIS A 475 13.95 20.80 5.53
C HIS A 475 14.62 21.46 4.32
N ALA A 476 15.55 20.77 3.65
CA ALA A 476 16.23 21.28 2.46
C ALA A 476 15.23 21.58 1.32
N LEU A 477 14.22 20.72 1.10
CA LEU A 477 13.17 20.95 0.11
C LEU A 477 12.31 22.18 0.46
N LEU A 478 11.91 22.32 1.72
CA LEU A 478 11.16 23.48 2.21
C LEU A 478 11.97 24.78 2.05
N ALA A 479 13.26 24.75 2.38
CA ALA A 479 14.13 25.90 2.22
C ALA A 479 14.35 26.28 0.75
N LYS A 480 14.54 25.28 -0.13
CA LYS A 480 14.70 25.48 -1.58
C LYS A 480 13.48 26.12 -2.24
N HIS A 481 12.28 25.71 -1.82
CA HIS A 481 11.01 26.17 -2.40
C HIS A 481 10.26 27.16 -1.49
N ARG A 482 10.99 27.86 -0.61
CA ARG A 482 10.42 28.74 0.42
C ARG A 482 9.42 29.75 -0.14
N ASP A 483 9.74 30.40 -1.25
CA ASP A 483 8.92 31.47 -1.83
C ASP A 483 7.59 30.94 -2.41
N THR A 484 7.54 29.66 -2.77
CA THR A 484 6.32 29.02 -3.29
C THR A 484 5.49 28.39 -2.17
N VAL A 485 6.14 27.87 -1.13
CA VAL A 485 5.49 27.12 -0.05
C VAL A 485 4.99 28.05 1.06
N CYS A 486 5.68 29.16 1.33
CA CYS A 486 5.45 30.02 2.48
C CYS A 486 5.07 31.43 2.06
N GLN A 487 4.09 32.01 2.75
CA GLN A 487 3.93 33.46 2.80
C GLN A 487 4.95 34.06 3.79
N PRO A 488 5.43 35.30 3.61
CA PRO A 488 6.49 35.90 4.42
C PRO A 488 6.20 35.91 5.93
N GLU A 489 4.94 36.07 6.33
CA GLU A 489 4.48 36.13 7.73
C GLU A 489 3.93 34.81 8.27
N SER A 490 4.11 33.70 7.53
CA SER A 490 3.58 32.40 7.94
C SER A 490 4.36 31.77 9.10
N HIS A 491 3.69 30.93 9.91
CA HIS A 491 4.32 30.12 10.96
C HIS A 491 5.49 29.28 10.42
N LEU A 492 5.35 28.75 9.20
CA LEU A 492 6.40 27.99 8.53
C LEU A 492 7.64 28.85 8.25
N ALA A 493 7.46 30.10 7.82
CA ALA A 493 8.58 31.03 7.59
C ALA A 493 9.33 31.34 8.89
N ALA A 494 8.62 31.47 10.01
CA ALA A 494 9.24 31.65 11.34
C ALA A 494 10.05 30.41 11.77
N LEU A 495 9.52 29.19 11.61
CA LEU A 495 10.26 27.97 11.94
C LEU A 495 11.52 27.79 11.11
N LEU A 496 11.43 28.01 9.79
CA LEU A 496 12.58 27.89 8.90
C LEU A 496 13.67 28.93 9.24
N LYS A 497 13.27 30.13 9.68
CA LYS A 497 14.22 31.15 10.17
C LYS A 497 14.93 30.68 11.45
N ASP A 498 14.19 30.12 12.40
CA ASP A 498 14.74 29.64 13.68
C ASP A 498 15.62 28.39 13.50
N LEU A 499 15.31 27.53 12.53
CA LEU A 499 16.07 26.32 12.19
C LEU A 499 17.38 26.61 11.45
N GLY A 500 17.46 27.72 10.72
CA GLY A 500 18.64 28.09 9.93
C GLY A 500 18.83 27.21 8.67
N PRO A 501 20.03 27.11 8.11
CA PRO A 501 20.28 26.32 6.91
C PRO A 501 20.13 24.81 7.17
N ALA A 502 19.56 24.10 6.19
CA ALA A 502 19.39 22.65 6.28
C ALA A 502 20.77 21.93 6.30
N PRO A 503 20.99 20.97 7.23
CA PRO A 503 22.20 20.16 7.23
C PRO A 503 22.32 19.29 5.97
N SER A 504 23.55 18.91 5.61
CA SER A 504 23.80 17.94 4.53
C SER A 504 23.38 16.53 4.94
N ALA A 505 23.09 15.69 3.96
CA ALA A 505 22.81 14.27 4.21
C ALA A 505 23.99 13.60 4.92
N LEU A 506 23.67 12.82 5.95
CA LEU A 506 24.62 12.05 6.73
C LEU A 506 24.89 10.68 6.08
N PRO A 507 26.10 10.11 6.25
CA PRO A 507 26.37 8.73 5.88
C PRO A 507 25.43 7.74 6.57
N ARG A 508 25.23 6.54 6.00
CA ARG A 508 24.28 5.53 6.54
C ARG A 508 24.58 5.18 7.99
N ALA A 509 25.86 5.01 8.33
CA ALA A 509 26.31 4.71 9.70
C ALA A 509 25.98 5.81 10.72
N GLU A 510 25.76 7.05 10.27
CA GLU A 510 25.48 8.21 11.12
C GLU A 510 24.00 8.62 11.08
N ASN A 511 23.19 7.97 10.25
CA ASN A 511 21.78 8.30 10.03
C ASN A 511 20.87 7.72 11.14
N ALA A 512 20.98 8.30 12.34
CA ALA A 512 20.17 7.90 13.48
C ALA A 512 18.67 8.18 13.29
N THR A 513 17.83 7.36 13.93
CA THR A 513 16.37 7.56 14.01
C THR A 513 16.00 8.26 15.30
N TYR A 514 15.16 9.29 15.21
CA TYR A 514 14.69 10.10 16.32
C TYR A 514 13.19 9.96 16.50
N THR A 515 12.74 9.87 17.76
CA THR A 515 11.32 10.00 18.12
C THR A 515 11.03 11.46 18.43
N LEU A 516 10.32 12.13 17.52
CA LEU A 516 9.92 13.53 17.70
C LEU A 516 8.57 13.59 18.40
N THR A 517 8.48 14.41 19.45
CA THR A 517 7.21 14.82 20.03
C THR A 517 6.69 16.02 19.23
N LEU A 518 5.50 15.88 18.67
CA LEU A 518 4.87 16.89 17.82
C LEU A 518 3.98 17.80 18.67
N TYR A 519 4.22 19.10 18.60
CA TYR A 519 3.45 20.10 19.32
C TYR A 519 3.47 21.43 18.57
N SER A 520 2.46 22.27 18.78
CA SER A 520 2.45 23.65 18.29
C SER A 520 2.98 24.60 19.36
N ARG A 521 3.73 25.63 18.96
CA ARG A 521 4.09 26.75 19.85
C ARG A 521 3.06 27.90 19.82
N TRP A 522 2.11 27.84 18.88
CA TRP A 522 1.12 28.89 18.66
C TRP A 522 -0.29 28.48 19.06
N GLU A 523 -0.55 27.19 19.20
CA GLU A 523 -1.83 26.71 19.73
C GLU A 523 -1.70 26.58 21.24
N THR A 524 -2.59 27.25 21.97
CA THR A 524 -2.73 27.06 23.42
C THR A 524 -3.08 25.61 23.67
N HIS A 525 -2.23 24.90 24.40
CA HIS A 525 -2.59 23.58 24.94
C HIS A 525 -3.93 23.73 25.67
N LEU A 526 -4.92 22.94 25.27
CA LEU A 526 -6.18 22.89 26.01
C LEU A 526 -5.86 22.58 27.49
N PRO A 527 -6.44 23.33 28.44
CA PRO A 527 -6.31 23.07 29.86
C PRO A 527 -6.55 21.60 30.20
N ASP A 528 -5.97 21.14 31.31
CA ASP A 528 -6.11 19.77 31.77
C ASP A 528 -7.58 19.37 31.88
N SER A 529 -7.90 18.10 31.56
CA SER A 529 -9.26 17.55 31.46
C SER A 529 -10.12 17.87 32.70
N SER A 530 -9.47 17.98 33.86
CA SER A 530 -10.10 18.26 35.15
C SER A 530 -10.46 19.74 35.38
N GLU A 531 -9.79 20.68 34.70
CA GLU A 531 -10.05 22.13 34.84
C GLU A 531 -11.13 22.63 33.87
N LEU A 532 -11.18 22.09 32.64
CA LEU A 532 -12.20 22.47 31.65
C LEU A 532 -13.60 21.95 31.98
N ILE A 533 -13.72 20.73 32.53
CA ILE A 533 -15.01 20.18 32.99
C ILE A 533 -15.57 21.01 34.17
N LYS A 534 -14.70 21.54 35.03
CA LYS A 534 -15.10 22.44 36.13
C LYS A 534 -15.51 23.83 35.64
N ASN A 535 -14.93 24.29 34.53
CA ASN A 535 -15.15 25.63 33.99
C ASN A 535 -16.23 25.69 32.89
N SER A 536 -16.70 24.55 32.37
CA SER A 536 -17.81 24.53 31.41
C SER A 536 -19.15 24.67 32.13
N THR A 537 -19.73 25.87 32.10
CA THR A 537 -21.03 26.21 32.69
C THR A 537 -22.25 25.60 31.97
N ASP A 538 -22.06 24.78 30.94
CA ASP A 538 -23.14 24.35 30.01
C ASP A 538 -23.45 22.84 29.98
N VAL A 539 -22.77 22.02 30.80
CA VAL A 539 -23.24 20.67 31.16
C VAL A 539 -23.86 20.78 32.54
N SER A 540 -25.15 20.46 32.69
CA SER A 540 -25.76 20.47 34.02
C SER A 540 -24.95 19.52 34.91
N ALA A 541 -24.59 19.93 36.13
CA ALA A 541 -23.84 19.07 37.06
C ALA A 541 -24.48 17.67 37.22
N SER A 542 -25.80 17.59 37.02
CA SER A 542 -26.57 16.34 36.98
C SER A 542 -26.24 15.42 35.79
N GLU A 543 -25.97 15.96 34.60
CA GLU A 543 -25.62 15.20 33.39
C GLU A 543 -24.18 14.65 33.48
N ALA A 544 -23.25 15.46 33.99
CA ALA A 544 -21.88 15.02 34.25
C ALA A 544 -21.86 13.88 35.28
N LEU A 545 -22.60 14.04 36.39
CA LEU A 545 -22.74 13.01 37.41
C LEU A 545 -23.42 11.74 36.86
N TYR A 546 -24.39 11.87 35.96
CA TYR A 546 -25.05 10.73 35.30
C TYR A 546 -24.07 9.92 34.45
N LEU A 547 -23.30 10.60 33.61
CA LEU A 547 -22.27 9.99 32.77
C LEU A 547 -21.14 9.34 33.60
N GLU A 548 -20.70 10.00 34.68
CA GLU A 548 -19.70 9.46 35.61
C GLU A 548 -20.22 8.22 36.34
N THR A 549 -21.49 8.23 36.76
CA THR A 549 -22.13 7.08 37.42
C THR A 549 -22.21 5.90 36.47
N LYS A 550 -22.71 6.10 35.26
CA LYS A 550 -22.76 5.08 34.21
C LYS A 550 -21.37 4.49 33.94
N ALA A 551 -20.36 5.35 33.76
CA ALA A 551 -18.98 4.92 33.55
C ALA A 551 -18.46 4.07 34.72
N ALA A 552 -18.68 4.48 35.97
CA ALA A 552 -18.22 3.72 37.13
C ALA A 552 -18.84 2.31 37.22
N PHE A 553 -20.12 2.15 36.87
CA PHE A 553 -20.77 0.83 36.79
C PHE A 553 -20.21 -0.03 35.66
N VAL A 554 -20.02 0.54 34.47
CA VAL A 554 -19.41 -0.18 33.34
C VAL A 554 -18.00 -0.64 33.69
N GLN A 555 -17.19 0.21 34.33
CA GLN A 555 -15.84 -0.15 34.77
C GLN A 555 -15.85 -1.28 35.82
N LEU A 556 -16.76 -1.20 36.80
CA LEU A 556 -16.93 -2.22 37.85
C LEU A 556 -17.31 -3.59 37.24
N LEU A 557 -18.27 -3.59 36.32
CA LEU A 557 -18.77 -4.81 35.66
C LEU A 557 -17.77 -5.38 34.64
N ARG A 558 -16.93 -4.54 34.03
CA ARG A 558 -15.81 -4.99 33.19
C ARG A 558 -14.71 -5.67 34.01
N ARG A 559 -14.40 -5.14 35.19
CA ARG A 559 -13.42 -5.74 36.12
C ARG A 559 -13.93 -7.07 36.70
N VAL A 560 -15.20 -7.12 37.07
CA VAL A 560 -15.81 -8.32 37.68
C VAL A 560 -17.17 -8.62 37.03
N PRO A 561 -17.20 -9.34 35.90
CA PRO A 561 -18.43 -9.66 35.18
C PRO A 561 -19.43 -10.51 35.99
N SER A 562 -18.94 -11.29 36.96
CA SER A 562 -19.78 -12.12 37.83
C SER A 562 -20.73 -11.32 38.73
N LEU A 563 -20.50 -10.02 38.92
CA LEU A 563 -21.40 -9.13 39.66
C LEU A 563 -22.74 -8.90 38.96
N ALA A 564 -22.81 -9.11 37.64
CA ALA A 564 -24.06 -9.00 36.87
C ALA A 564 -24.95 -10.26 36.97
N ALA A 565 -24.48 -11.34 37.60
CA ALA A 565 -25.26 -12.58 37.73
C ALA A 565 -26.34 -12.45 38.82
N PRO A 566 -27.57 -12.98 38.61
CA PRO A 566 -28.60 -12.97 39.63
C PRO A 566 -28.15 -13.83 40.84
N PRO A 567 -28.48 -13.44 42.08
CA PRO A 567 -28.11 -14.20 43.26
C PRO A 567 -28.72 -15.61 43.20
N PRO A 568 -28.00 -16.67 43.63
CA PRO A 568 -28.58 -18.00 43.70
C PRO A 568 -29.79 -18.00 44.66
N PRO A 569 -30.87 -18.74 44.35
CA PRO A 569 -32.06 -18.77 45.18
C PRO A 569 -31.69 -19.24 46.59
N SER A 570 -31.89 -18.38 47.57
CA SER A 570 -31.62 -18.68 48.98
C SER A 570 -32.56 -19.77 49.46
N VAL A 571 -32.03 -20.96 49.74
CA VAL A 571 -32.77 -22.05 50.40
C VAL A 571 -33.06 -21.60 51.83
N ARG A 572 -34.30 -21.18 52.09
CA ARG A 572 -34.86 -21.06 53.45
C ARG A 572 -36.19 -21.80 53.53
N GLY A 573 -36.20 -22.88 54.30
CA GLY A 573 -37.41 -23.51 54.79
C GLY A 573 -37.32 -25.03 54.91
N ARG A 574 -36.83 -25.54 56.04
CA ARG A 574 -37.32 -26.82 56.58
C ARG A 574 -38.69 -26.54 57.23
N PRO A 575 -39.67 -27.42 57.06
CA PRO A 575 -40.03 -28.28 58.19
C PRO A 575 -40.24 -29.75 57.82
N SER A 576 -40.24 -30.55 58.87
CA SER A 576 -40.25 -32.00 59.01
C SER A 576 -41.57 -32.72 58.64
N SER A 577 -41.47 -33.83 57.91
CA SER A 577 -42.11 -35.15 58.21
C SER A 577 -41.85 -36.16 57.07
N ILE A 578 -41.70 -37.44 57.42
CA ILE A 578 -41.19 -38.57 56.61
C ILE A 578 -42.29 -39.20 55.69
N PRO A 579 -42.04 -40.26 54.89
CA PRO A 579 -42.01 -40.32 53.42
C PRO A 579 -43.24 -41.05 52.79
N PRO A 580 -43.25 -41.37 51.48
CA PRO A 580 -42.84 -42.74 51.13
C PRO A 580 -42.06 -42.87 49.80
N VAL A 581 -41.32 -43.97 49.71
CA VAL A 581 -40.54 -44.43 48.55
C VAL A 581 -41.46 -44.96 47.44
N PRO A 582 -41.10 -44.75 46.16
CA PRO A 582 -41.32 -45.80 45.15
C PRO A 582 -40.07 -46.06 44.28
N PRO A 583 -40.06 -47.19 43.53
CA PRO A 583 -38.87 -48.02 43.36
C PRO A 583 -38.10 -47.79 42.04
N LEU A 584 -36.89 -48.34 42.01
CA LEU A 584 -36.02 -48.50 40.83
C LEU A 584 -36.69 -49.34 39.70
N PRO A 585 -36.20 -49.22 38.45
CA PRO A 585 -36.97 -49.44 37.23
C PRO A 585 -36.83 -50.86 36.68
N PRO A 586 -37.56 -51.18 35.59
CA PRO A 586 -37.03 -52.07 34.59
C PRO A 586 -36.96 -51.43 33.20
N ARG A 587 -35.83 -51.74 32.54
CA ARG A 587 -35.65 -51.69 31.09
C ARG A 587 -36.62 -52.67 30.40
N ALA A 588 -37.05 -52.35 29.18
CA ALA A 588 -36.72 -53.12 27.97
C ALA A 588 -37.72 -52.86 26.82
N ASN A 589 -37.12 -52.57 25.67
CA ASN A 589 -37.43 -53.08 24.32
C ASN A 589 -38.77 -52.77 23.63
N GLY A 590 -38.65 -52.49 22.33
CA GLY A 590 -39.62 -52.95 21.35
C GLY A 590 -40.06 -51.91 20.33
N ASP A 591 -39.20 -51.71 19.33
CA ASP A 591 -39.45 -51.59 17.89
C ASP A 591 -40.87 -51.33 17.29
N ILE A 592 -40.80 -50.83 16.05
CA ILE A 592 -41.64 -51.10 14.86
C ILE A 592 -42.66 -50.01 14.44
N SER A 593 -42.21 -49.22 13.44
CA SER A 593 -42.92 -48.84 12.19
C SER A 593 -44.24 -48.05 12.29
N ALA A 594 -44.80 -47.39 11.27
CA ALA A 594 -44.54 -47.24 9.85
C ALA A 594 -45.21 -45.94 9.39
N ALA A 595 -44.82 -45.51 8.19
CA ALA A 595 -45.37 -44.40 7.41
C ALA A 595 -46.89 -44.45 7.19
N THR A 596 -47.50 -43.30 6.85
CA THR A 596 -48.28 -43.13 5.59
C THR A 596 -48.70 -41.68 5.34
N ASN A 597 -48.88 -41.41 4.04
CA ASN A 597 -49.07 -40.14 3.33
C ASN A 597 -50.45 -39.49 3.51
N GLY A 598 -50.57 -38.21 3.09
CA GLY A 598 -51.69 -37.81 2.22
C GLY A 598 -52.26 -36.39 2.35
N HIS A 599 -52.00 -35.58 1.31
CA HIS A 599 -52.91 -34.65 0.58
C HIS A 599 -53.45 -33.35 1.23
N ASP A 600 -52.98 -32.23 0.64
CA ASP A 600 -53.68 -31.16 -0.10
C ASP A 600 -54.88 -30.36 0.45
N ASP A 601 -54.74 -29.05 0.18
CA ASP A 601 -55.72 -27.99 -0.12
C ASP A 601 -56.17 -26.93 0.92
N ASP A 602 -56.09 -25.69 0.42
CA ASP A 602 -56.89 -24.48 0.67
C ASP A 602 -56.55 -23.45 1.79
N ALA A 603 -56.04 -22.31 1.29
CA ALA A 603 -56.55 -20.94 1.42
C ALA A 603 -56.65 -20.21 2.80
N ALA A 604 -55.95 -19.06 2.81
CA ALA A 604 -56.33 -17.77 3.38
C ALA A 604 -56.21 -17.48 4.91
N SER A 605 -55.33 -16.49 5.17
CA SER A 605 -55.50 -15.35 6.10
C SER A 605 -55.28 -15.51 7.62
N ASN A 606 -54.39 -14.63 8.11
CA ASN A 606 -54.39 -13.94 9.41
C ASN A 606 -54.53 -14.74 10.72
N SER A 607 -53.41 -14.97 11.41
CA SER A 607 -53.12 -14.39 12.75
C SER A 607 -51.90 -15.08 13.37
N SER A 608 -50.71 -14.50 13.21
CA SER A 608 -49.55 -14.90 14.00
C SER A 608 -49.60 -14.15 15.34
N THR A 609 -50.23 -14.77 16.34
CA THR A 609 -49.95 -14.50 17.75
C THR A 609 -48.48 -14.81 18.01
N SER A 610 -47.63 -13.79 18.01
CA SER A 610 -46.27 -13.87 18.51
C SER A 610 -46.31 -14.09 20.02
N THR A 611 -45.95 -15.27 20.47
CA THR A 611 -45.51 -15.51 21.85
C THR A 611 -44.37 -14.55 22.18
N PRO A 612 -44.44 -13.76 23.26
CA PRO A 612 -43.35 -12.88 23.64
C PRO A 612 -42.18 -13.71 24.16
N THR A 613 -41.01 -13.53 23.54
CA THR A 613 -39.71 -13.99 24.03
C THR A 613 -39.52 -13.51 25.47
N PRO A 614 -39.07 -14.34 26.43
CA PRO A 614 -38.86 -13.89 27.80
C PRO A 614 -37.76 -12.83 27.84
N ALA A 615 -38.07 -11.69 28.44
CA ALA A 615 -37.14 -10.57 28.64
C ALA A 615 -35.90 -11.04 29.43
N ALA A 616 -34.71 -10.63 28.98
CA ALA A 616 -33.47 -10.85 29.72
C ALA A 616 -33.60 -10.27 31.16
N PRO A 617 -32.98 -10.91 32.17
CA PRO A 617 -33.07 -10.42 33.55
C PRO A 617 -32.48 -9.00 33.64
N ALA A 618 -33.25 -8.07 34.21
CA ALA A 618 -32.83 -6.69 34.40
C ALA A 618 -31.63 -6.60 35.35
N LEU A 619 -30.63 -5.79 34.99
CA LEU A 619 -29.42 -5.58 35.78
C LEU A 619 -29.74 -4.79 37.08
N ASP A 620 -29.57 -5.40 38.25
CA ASP A 620 -29.80 -4.73 39.54
C ASP A 620 -28.55 -3.99 40.01
N LEU A 621 -28.55 -2.66 39.85
CA LEU A 621 -27.42 -1.78 40.21
C LEU A 621 -27.10 -1.80 41.71
N MET A 622 -28.09 -2.01 42.58
CA MET A 622 -27.88 -2.04 44.03
C MET A 622 -27.30 -3.38 44.48
N ALA A 623 -27.74 -4.49 43.86
CA ALA A 623 -27.14 -5.80 44.08
C ALA A 623 -25.69 -5.84 43.58
N VAL A 624 -25.40 -5.27 42.40
CA VAL A 624 -24.05 -5.17 41.82
C VAL A 624 -23.10 -4.43 42.76
N THR A 625 -23.50 -3.25 43.27
CA THR A 625 -22.66 -2.48 44.19
C THR A 625 -22.53 -3.14 45.56
N HIS A 626 -23.59 -3.79 46.06
CA HIS A 626 -23.51 -4.54 47.32
C HIS A 626 -22.55 -5.72 47.22
N ALA A 627 -22.69 -6.55 46.18
CA ALA A 627 -21.78 -7.66 45.92
C ALA A 627 -20.33 -7.16 45.72
N GLY A 628 -20.15 -6.05 44.99
CA GLY A 628 -18.87 -5.38 44.80
C GLY A 628 -18.18 -4.95 46.10
N MET A 629 -18.93 -4.40 47.06
CA MET A 629 -18.40 -4.01 48.38
C MET A 629 -18.06 -5.19 49.29
N THR A 630 -18.69 -6.35 49.06
CA THR A 630 -18.47 -7.56 49.87
C THR A 630 -17.32 -8.44 49.37
N LEU A 631 -16.76 -8.13 48.20
CA LEU A 631 -15.57 -8.79 47.66
C LEU A 631 -14.36 -8.49 48.57
N ARG A 632 -13.81 -9.53 49.21
CA ARG A 632 -12.63 -9.39 50.09
C ARG A 632 -11.30 -9.35 49.34
N SER A 633 -11.32 -9.54 48.02
CA SER A 633 -10.15 -9.86 47.20
C SER A 633 -9.45 -8.64 46.61
N ASP A 634 -10.15 -7.50 46.44
CA ASP A 634 -9.62 -6.32 45.74
C ASP A 634 -10.20 -5.02 46.35
N ASP A 635 -9.36 -4.30 47.10
CA ASP A 635 -9.74 -3.04 47.77
C ASP A 635 -10.15 -1.95 46.76
N GLY A 636 -9.59 -1.98 45.54
CA GLY A 636 -9.94 -1.04 44.47
C GLY A 636 -11.37 -1.24 43.96
N VAL A 637 -11.82 -2.50 43.84
CA VAL A 637 -13.20 -2.85 43.45
C VAL A 637 -14.19 -2.43 44.54
N VAL A 638 -13.83 -2.61 45.81
CA VAL A 638 -14.67 -2.21 46.96
C VAL A 638 -14.86 -0.69 47.00
N GLN A 639 -13.77 0.09 46.88
CA GLN A 639 -13.83 1.54 46.85
C GLN A 639 -14.63 2.06 45.64
N GLN A 640 -14.47 1.43 44.48
CA GLN A 640 -15.19 1.79 43.26
C GLN A 640 -16.68 1.47 43.35
N ALA A 641 -17.05 0.32 43.92
CA ALA A 641 -18.45 -0.02 44.20
C ALA A 641 -19.08 0.94 45.21
N ALA A 642 -18.34 1.33 46.26
CA ALA A 642 -18.78 2.32 47.26
C ALA A 642 -19.06 3.69 46.62
N ARG A 643 -18.15 4.15 45.76
CA ARG A 643 -18.32 5.38 44.99
C ARG A 643 -19.50 5.30 44.04
N ALA A 644 -19.62 4.23 43.25
CA ALA A 644 -20.74 4.04 42.31
C ALA A 644 -22.09 4.07 43.01
N ARG A 645 -22.21 3.44 44.19
CA ARG A 645 -23.43 3.48 45.01
C ARG A 645 -23.72 4.89 45.53
N ALA A 646 -22.73 5.63 46.00
CA ALA A 646 -22.90 6.99 46.47
C ALA A 646 -23.42 7.93 45.35
N MET A 647 -22.91 7.77 44.13
CA MET A 647 -23.34 8.59 42.99
C MET A 647 -24.78 8.28 42.53
N VAL A 648 -25.21 7.01 42.55
CA VAL A 648 -26.61 6.65 42.26
C VAL A 648 -27.58 7.28 43.27
N LEU A 649 -27.22 7.27 44.56
CA LEU A 649 -28.03 7.90 45.60
C LEU A 649 -28.10 9.42 45.44
N GLU A 650 -27.03 10.05 44.97
CA GLU A 650 -27.03 11.49 44.68
C GLU A 650 -27.86 11.83 43.43
N LEU A 651 -27.83 10.99 42.38
CA LEU A 651 -28.72 11.13 41.22
C LEU A 651 -30.20 10.92 41.59
N GLU A 652 -30.48 10.03 42.55
CA GLU A 652 -31.81 9.84 43.14
C GLU A 652 -32.26 11.11 43.87
N ARG A 653 -31.38 11.73 44.66
CA ARG A 653 -31.64 13.00 45.37
C ARG A 653 -31.92 14.17 44.42
N LEU A 654 -31.23 14.19 43.27
CA LEU A 654 -31.42 15.18 42.22
C LEU A 654 -32.64 14.89 41.32
N GLY A 655 -33.33 13.76 41.52
CA GLY A 655 -34.53 13.38 40.76
C GLY A 655 -34.26 12.93 39.32
N VAL A 656 -33.00 12.63 38.97
CA VAL A 656 -32.60 12.19 37.61
C VAL A 656 -32.92 10.71 37.40
N VAL A 657 -32.81 9.91 38.46
CA VAL A 657 -33.13 8.47 38.47
C VAL A 657 -34.08 8.17 39.63
N SER A 658 -34.90 7.12 39.51
CA SER A 658 -35.82 6.72 40.58
C SER A 658 -35.46 5.36 41.16
N ARG A 659 -35.69 5.18 42.46
CA ARG A 659 -35.66 3.85 43.07
C ARG A 659 -36.95 3.07 42.80
N ARG A 660 -38.06 3.76 42.49
CA ARG A 660 -39.38 3.13 42.28
C ARG A 660 -39.44 2.29 41.01
N ASP A 661 -38.67 2.64 39.99
CA ASP A 661 -38.51 1.87 38.76
C ASP A 661 -37.24 1.01 38.77
N GLY A 662 -36.57 0.86 39.92
CA GLY A 662 -35.35 0.06 40.06
C GLY A 662 -34.16 0.62 39.28
N TYR A 663 -34.11 1.94 39.03
CA TYR A 663 -33.08 2.58 38.22
C TYR A 663 -33.02 2.06 36.77
N ARG A 664 -34.15 1.59 36.23
CA ARG A 664 -34.23 0.85 34.95
C ARG A 664 -33.59 1.57 33.77
N ILE A 665 -33.79 2.89 33.62
CA ILE A 665 -33.21 3.66 32.50
C ILE A 665 -31.68 3.57 32.51
N LEU A 666 -31.06 3.80 33.67
CA LEU A 666 -29.61 3.72 33.84
C LEU A 666 -29.11 2.26 33.67
N ALA A 667 -29.85 1.29 34.20
CA ALA A 667 -29.52 -0.13 34.08
C ALA A 667 -29.56 -0.64 32.63
N ASP A 668 -30.60 -0.28 31.87
CA ASP A 668 -30.77 -0.62 30.45
C ASP A 668 -29.67 0.02 29.60
N GLU A 669 -29.32 1.27 29.88
CA GLU A 669 -28.23 1.97 29.23
C GLU A 669 -26.85 1.35 29.51
N ILE A 670 -26.58 0.93 30.75
CA ILE A 670 -25.35 0.22 31.13
C ILE A 670 -25.30 -1.14 30.42
N ALA A 671 -26.41 -1.88 30.41
CA ALA A 671 -26.50 -3.18 29.74
C ALA A 671 -26.29 -3.06 28.21
N ALA A 672 -26.90 -2.05 27.58
CA ALA A 672 -26.70 -1.75 26.16
C ALA A 672 -25.24 -1.38 25.86
N GLU A 673 -24.60 -0.62 26.74
CA GLU A 673 -23.19 -0.25 26.60
C GLU A 673 -22.26 -1.46 26.76
N LEU A 674 -22.50 -2.34 27.74
CA LEU A 674 -21.74 -3.59 27.89
C LEU A 674 -21.91 -4.52 26.67
N ALA A 675 -23.12 -4.62 26.13
CA ALA A 675 -23.38 -5.38 24.90
C ALA A 675 -22.63 -4.76 23.70
N HIS A 676 -22.61 -3.43 23.59
CA HIS A 676 -21.84 -2.72 22.57
C HIS A 676 -20.33 -2.97 22.71
N LEU A 677 -19.78 -2.90 23.93
CA LEU A 677 -18.38 -3.19 24.21
C LEU A 677 -18.01 -4.65 23.92
N GLY A 678 -18.91 -5.60 24.19
CA GLY A 678 -18.76 -6.99 23.77
C GLY A 678 -18.69 -7.15 22.25
N SER A 679 -19.59 -6.51 21.52
CA SER A 679 -19.55 -6.47 20.04
C SER A 679 -18.27 -5.81 19.52
N LEU A 680 -17.81 -4.74 20.18
CA LEU A 680 -16.57 -4.06 19.83
C LEU A 680 -15.36 -4.98 20.05
N ARG A 681 -15.30 -5.70 21.16
CA ARG A 681 -14.25 -6.69 21.43
C ARG A 681 -14.17 -7.71 20.30
N ASP A 682 -15.29 -8.28 19.89
CA ASP A 682 -15.32 -9.29 18.83
C ASP A 682 -14.88 -8.72 17.48
N LYS A 683 -15.19 -7.44 17.20
CA LYS A 683 -14.67 -6.73 16.01
C LYS A 683 -13.16 -6.52 16.10
N LEU A 684 -12.65 -6.12 17.27
CA LEU A 684 -11.21 -5.94 17.49
C LEU A 684 -10.46 -7.26 17.36
N SER A 685 -10.98 -8.37 17.87
CA SER A 685 -10.38 -9.69 17.70
C SER A 685 -10.25 -10.06 16.23
N LYS A 686 -11.30 -9.85 15.43
CA LYS A 686 -11.24 -10.06 13.97
C LYS A 686 -10.23 -9.14 13.27
N GLU A 687 -10.12 -7.90 13.72
CA GLU A 687 -9.12 -6.96 13.19
C GLU A 687 -7.69 -7.40 13.54
N ILE A 688 -7.46 -7.89 14.76
CA ILE A 688 -6.16 -8.44 15.18
C ILE A 688 -5.77 -9.63 14.31
N GLU A 689 -6.67 -10.62 14.14
CA GLU A 689 -6.42 -11.79 13.27
C GLU A 689 -6.05 -11.36 11.86
N SER A 690 -6.82 -10.42 11.28
CA SER A 690 -6.53 -9.90 9.94
C SER A 690 -5.19 -9.19 9.85
N LEU A 691 -4.80 -8.42 10.87
CA LEU A 691 -3.52 -7.72 10.89
C LEU A 691 -2.35 -8.68 11.15
N GLU A 692 -2.55 -9.75 11.90
CA GLU A 692 -1.53 -10.78 12.12
C GLU A 692 -1.25 -11.53 10.81
N ASP A 693 -2.26 -11.79 10.00
CA ASP A 693 -2.09 -12.34 8.65
C ASP A 693 -1.33 -11.40 7.72
N VAL A 694 -1.58 -10.09 7.82
CA VAL A 694 -0.82 -9.06 7.08
C VAL A 694 0.62 -9.04 7.53
N TYR A 695 0.87 -9.01 8.85
CA TYR A 695 2.21 -9.00 9.41
C TYR A 695 2.99 -10.27 9.03
N ARG A 696 2.34 -11.45 9.12
CA ARG A 696 2.91 -12.72 8.67
C ARG A 696 3.25 -12.70 7.19
N ALA A 697 2.37 -12.19 6.34
CA ALA A 697 2.62 -12.08 4.90
C ALA A 697 3.82 -11.17 4.59
N ILE A 698 3.98 -10.07 5.34
CA ILE A 698 5.15 -9.19 5.23
C ILE A 698 6.41 -9.93 5.69
N GLY A 699 6.35 -10.67 6.81
CA GLY A 699 7.44 -11.50 7.33
C GLY A 699 7.86 -12.58 6.34
N GLU A 700 6.91 -13.39 5.86
CA GLU A 700 7.11 -14.40 4.81
C GLU A 700 7.68 -13.80 3.54
N HIS A 701 7.24 -12.60 3.12
CA HIS A 701 7.82 -11.92 1.97
C HIS A 701 9.26 -11.48 2.21
N ASN A 702 9.65 -11.15 3.44
CA ASN A 702 11.03 -10.82 3.77
C ASN A 702 11.90 -12.07 3.91
N GLU A 703 11.33 -13.18 4.40
CA GLU A 703 11.98 -14.48 4.54
C GLU A 703 12.14 -15.20 3.20
N THR A 704 11.06 -15.38 2.42
CA THR A 704 11.14 -15.77 0.98
C THR A 704 11.84 -14.69 0.17
N GLY A 705 11.82 -13.46 0.66
CA GLY A 705 12.60 -12.37 0.13
C GLY A 705 14.07 -12.45 0.47
N THR A 706 14.57 -13.38 1.29
CA THR A 706 15.99 -13.77 1.26
C THR A 706 16.35 -14.50 -0.05
N THR A 707 15.36 -14.85 -0.87
CA THR A 707 15.57 -15.30 -2.26
C THR A 707 15.61 -14.15 -3.27
N TYR A 708 15.22 -12.91 -2.92
CA TYR A 708 15.51 -11.73 -3.74
C TYR A 708 17.02 -11.36 -3.69
N PRO A 709 17.71 -11.27 -2.53
CA PRO A 709 19.17 -11.36 -2.46
C PRO A 709 19.70 -12.78 -2.75
N GLY A 710 18.87 -13.82 -2.76
CA GLY A 710 19.35 -15.17 -3.11
C GLY A 710 19.74 -15.27 -4.58
N PHE A 711 18.93 -14.69 -5.48
CA PHE A 711 19.21 -14.64 -6.92
C PHE A 711 19.99 -13.36 -7.32
N TYR A 712 19.71 -12.22 -6.67
CA TYR A 712 20.39 -10.93 -6.90
C TYR A 712 21.44 -10.59 -5.84
N GLY A 713 21.91 -11.52 -5.02
CA GLY A 713 22.92 -11.27 -3.98
C GLY A 713 23.98 -12.37 -3.93
N THR A 714 23.78 -13.51 -4.57
CA THR A 714 24.92 -14.33 -5.04
C THR A 714 25.59 -13.67 -6.24
N SER A 715 24.85 -13.22 -7.26
CA SER A 715 25.42 -12.47 -8.39
C SER A 715 26.00 -11.10 -7.98
N TYR A 716 25.36 -10.40 -7.03
CA TYR A 716 25.84 -9.09 -6.56
C TYR A 716 26.74 -9.15 -5.33
N GLY A 717 26.72 -10.24 -4.56
CA GLY A 717 27.73 -10.53 -3.55
C GLY A 717 29.06 -10.87 -4.19
N VAL A 718 29.06 -11.57 -5.33
CA VAL A 718 30.25 -11.74 -6.18
C VAL A 718 30.70 -10.39 -6.77
N PHE A 719 29.78 -9.55 -7.26
CA PHE A 719 30.10 -8.20 -7.75
C PHE A 719 30.59 -7.25 -6.65
N GLY A 720 30.00 -7.31 -5.45
CA GLY A 720 30.39 -6.58 -4.25
C GLY A 720 31.73 -7.06 -3.69
N HIS A 721 32.04 -8.36 -3.79
CA HIS A 721 33.36 -8.91 -3.49
C HIS A 721 34.40 -8.40 -4.50
N VAL A 722 34.06 -8.30 -5.80
CA VAL A 722 34.93 -7.71 -6.84
C VAL A 722 35.17 -6.21 -6.59
N VAL A 723 34.15 -5.45 -6.18
CA VAL A 723 34.27 -4.01 -5.86
C VAL A 723 34.97 -3.77 -4.51
N ARG A 724 34.77 -4.63 -3.50
CA ARG A 724 35.39 -4.57 -2.17
C ARG A 724 36.85 -5.04 -2.20
N CYS A 725 37.20 -6.03 -3.01
CA CYS A 725 38.59 -6.41 -3.31
C CYS A 725 39.37 -5.26 -3.98
N ARG A 726 38.70 -4.33 -4.67
CA ARG A 726 39.32 -3.15 -5.27
C ARG A 726 39.68 -2.05 -4.25
N TRP A 727 39.15 -2.10 -3.03
CA TRP A 727 39.37 -1.09 -1.99
C TRP A 727 39.99 -1.62 -0.69
N SER A 728 40.01 -2.93 -0.44
CA SER A 728 40.71 -3.53 0.71
C SER A 728 42.19 -3.82 0.39
N GLY A 729 43.00 -2.76 0.36
CA GLY A 729 44.38 -2.78 0.85
C GLY A 729 45.31 -3.95 0.46
N TYR A 730 45.54 -4.17 -0.84
CA TYR A 730 46.89 -4.48 -1.32
C TYR A 730 47.27 -3.39 -2.30
N VAL A 731 48.25 -2.59 -1.91
CA VAL A 731 48.89 -1.58 -2.74
C VAL A 731 49.46 -2.27 -3.99
N VAL A 732 48.72 -2.26 -5.10
CA VAL A 732 49.33 -2.26 -6.42
C VAL A 732 49.34 -0.81 -6.84
N ARG A 733 50.56 -0.27 -6.92
CA ARG A 733 50.86 1.11 -7.29
C ARG A 733 49.98 1.56 -8.47
N ALA A 734 49.50 2.79 -8.37
CA ALA A 734 48.89 3.54 -9.45
C ALA A 734 49.60 3.26 -10.78
N TRP A 735 48.87 2.69 -11.73
CA TRP A 735 49.25 2.79 -13.12
C TRP A 735 48.78 4.16 -13.58
N ASP A 736 49.74 5.03 -13.88
CA ASP A 736 49.51 6.33 -14.46
C ASP A 736 48.57 6.22 -15.67
N ILE A 737 47.58 7.12 -15.69
CA ILE A 737 46.63 7.30 -16.78
C ILE A 737 47.40 7.90 -17.96
N GLY A 738 48.03 7.03 -18.74
CA GLY A 738 48.56 7.31 -20.08
C GLY A 738 47.86 6.40 -21.08
N HIS A 739 47.27 7.00 -22.11
CA HIS A 739 46.61 6.37 -23.27
C HIS A 739 46.87 4.85 -23.45
N HIS A 740 45.94 4.00 -23.03
CA HIS A 740 46.00 2.58 -23.35
C HIS A 740 45.64 2.36 -24.81
N VAL A 741 46.67 2.15 -25.64
CA VAL A 741 46.56 1.54 -26.97
C VAL A 741 45.88 0.17 -26.80
N PRO A 742 44.83 -0.17 -27.58
CA PRO A 742 44.21 -1.48 -27.50
C PRO A 742 45.26 -2.57 -27.75
N THR A 743 45.42 -3.48 -26.79
CA THR A 743 46.29 -4.64 -26.93
C THR A 743 45.63 -5.61 -27.90
N SER A 744 46.06 -5.58 -29.16
CA SER A 744 45.74 -6.59 -30.16
C SER A 744 46.89 -7.58 -30.26
N ARG A 745 46.56 -8.87 -30.24
CA ARG A 745 47.56 -9.95 -30.37
C ARG A 745 47.06 -11.00 -31.35
N ALA A 746 47.88 -11.28 -32.36
CA ALA A 746 47.61 -12.33 -33.33
C ALA A 746 48.27 -13.64 -32.92
N PHE A 747 47.52 -14.74 -33.05
CA PHE A 747 47.97 -16.10 -32.81
C PHE A 747 47.87 -16.89 -34.11
N SER A 748 48.90 -17.68 -34.46
CA SER A 748 48.85 -18.54 -35.63
C SER A 748 47.92 -19.73 -35.37
N TYR A 749 47.27 -20.24 -36.43
CA TYR A 749 46.41 -21.42 -36.35
C TYR A 749 47.12 -22.61 -35.68
N ALA A 750 48.37 -22.90 -36.08
CA ALA A 750 49.16 -24.00 -35.53
C ALA A 750 49.46 -23.84 -34.03
N PHE A 751 49.57 -22.61 -33.53
CA PHE A 751 49.75 -22.36 -32.09
C PHE A 751 48.48 -22.69 -31.31
N LEU A 752 47.31 -22.28 -31.80
CA LEU A 752 46.03 -22.50 -31.14
C LEU A 752 45.58 -23.97 -31.17
N GLU A 753 45.93 -24.70 -32.24
CA GLU A 753 45.72 -26.15 -32.34
C GLU A 753 46.63 -26.89 -31.34
N ARG A 754 47.92 -26.51 -31.24
CA ARG A 754 48.87 -27.10 -30.29
C ARG A 754 48.52 -26.83 -28.82
N ASP A 755 48.00 -25.64 -28.50
CA ASP A 755 47.60 -25.27 -27.13
C ASP A 755 46.22 -25.84 -26.73
N GLY A 756 45.59 -26.60 -27.63
CA GLY A 756 44.29 -27.25 -27.42
C GLY A 756 43.11 -26.27 -27.36
N VAL A 757 43.29 -25.05 -27.87
CA VAL A 757 42.24 -24.03 -27.94
C VAL A 757 41.30 -24.35 -29.10
N ILE A 758 41.81 -24.76 -30.26
CA ILE A 758 40.98 -25.29 -31.36
C ILE A 758 40.87 -26.81 -31.20
N THR A 759 39.65 -27.33 -31.05
CA THR A 759 39.39 -28.77 -30.90
C THR A 759 39.05 -29.46 -32.22
N GLU A 760 38.27 -28.80 -33.07
CA GLU A 760 37.91 -29.30 -34.40
C GLU A 760 37.91 -28.16 -35.42
N SER A 761 38.22 -28.46 -36.68
CA SER A 761 38.31 -27.47 -37.75
C SER A 761 37.82 -28.04 -39.06
N SER A 762 36.89 -27.32 -39.69
CA SER A 762 36.38 -27.62 -41.04
C SER A 762 37.28 -27.05 -42.15
N ILE A 763 38.42 -26.46 -41.79
CA ILE A 763 39.32 -25.78 -42.72
C ILE A 763 40.31 -26.78 -43.35
N PRO A 764 40.45 -26.82 -44.69
CA PRO A 764 41.40 -27.71 -45.38
C PRO A 764 42.86 -27.51 -44.93
N GLU A 765 43.61 -28.60 -44.76
CA GLU A 765 44.98 -28.58 -44.21
C GLU A 765 45.95 -27.66 -44.98
N ALA A 766 45.83 -27.60 -46.31
CA ALA A 766 46.64 -26.72 -47.15
C ALA A 766 46.47 -25.21 -46.85
N ARG A 767 45.35 -24.82 -46.23
CA ARG A 767 45.00 -23.42 -45.93
C ARG A 767 45.31 -23.00 -44.49
N ARG A 768 45.43 -23.97 -43.56
CA ARG A 768 45.75 -23.75 -42.14
C ARG A 768 47.02 -22.91 -41.88
N PRO A 769 48.15 -23.08 -42.60
CA PRO A 769 49.35 -22.28 -42.34
C PRO A 769 49.22 -20.79 -42.71
N HIS A 770 48.16 -20.42 -43.45
CA HIS A 770 47.89 -19.06 -43.90
C HIS A 770 46.81 -18.36 -43.08
N ILE A 771 46.39 -18.95 -41.95
CA ILE A 771 45.35 -18.42 -41.07
C ILE A 771 45.94 -17.93 -39.74
N SER A 772 45.54 -16.74 -39.34
CA SER A 772 45.84 -16.15 -38.03
C SER A 772 44.56 -15.71 -37.34
N MET A 773 44.47 -15.91 -36.03
CA MET A 773 43.41 -15.40 -35.19
C MET A 773 43.93 -14.18 -34.43
N SER A 774 43.41 -13.00 -34.74
CA SER A 774 43.65 -11.77 -33.99
C SER A 774 42.62 -11.64 -32.87
N ILE A 775 43.11 -11.42 -31.64
CA ILE A 775 42.29 -11.14 -30.46
C ILE A 775 42.62 -9.74 -29.99
N MET A 776 41.60 -8.88 -29.95
CA MET A 776 41.70 -7.51 -29.49
C MET A 776 40.84 -7.33 -28.24
N CYS A 777 41.39 -6.68 -27.22
CA CYS A 777 40.67 -6.33 -26.00
C CYS A 777 40.35 -4.83 -26.01
N PRO A 778 39.18 -4.40 -26.53
CA PRO A 778 38.78 -2.99 -26.52
C PRO A 778 38.44 -2.46 -25.11
N SER A 779 37.99 -3.33 -24.20
CA SER A 779 37.70 -3.00 -22.80
C SER A 779 37.87 -4.25 -21.91
N PRO A 780 38.22 -4.10 -20.61
CA PRO A 780 38.38 -5.26 -19.72
C PRO A 780 37.15 -6.17 -19.72
N GLY A 781 37.35 -7.46 -20.01
CA GLY A 781 36.28 -8.47 -20.06
C GLY A 781 35.54 -8.59 -21.40
N CYS A 782 35.84 -7.76 -22.40
CA CYS A 782 35.32 -7.88 -23.77
C CYS A 782 36.44 -8.15 -24.77
N PHE A 783 36.26 -9.15 -25.64
CA PHE A 783 37.25 -9.58 -26.62
C PHE A 783 36.63 -9.63 -28.01
N LEU A 784 37.24 -8.95 -28.97
CA LEU A 784 36.93 -9.10 -30.39
C LEU A 784 37.87 -10.16 -30.97
N ILE A 785 37.31 -11.24 -31.49
CA ILE A 785 38.07 -12.30 -32.17
C ILE A 785 37.83 -12.20 -33.67
N SER A 786 38.91 -12.00 -34.42
CA SER A 786 38.92 -11.99 -35.88
C SER A 786 39.82 -13.10 -36.44
N LEU A 787 39.30 -13.86 -37.40
CA LEU A 787 40.04 -14.89 -38.12
C LEU A 787 40.47 -14.32 -39.48
N GLU A 788 41.76 -14.14 -39.69
CA GLU A 788 42.35 -13.55 -40.89
C GLU A 788 43.00 -14.62 -41.79
N TYR A 789 42.91 -14.43 -43.10
CA TYR A 789 43.59 -15.26 -44.10
C TYR A 789 44.57 -14.42 -44.91
N LYS A 790 45.80 -14.90 -45.05
CA LYS A 790 46.88 -14.20 -45.75
C LYS A 790 46.49 -13.95 -47.22
N GLY A 791 46.32 -12.68 -47.59
CA GLY A 791 45.96 -12.25 -48.96
C GLY A 791 44.49 -11.86 -49.16
N ARG A 792 43.69 -11.72 -48.08
CA ARG A 792 42.31 -11.21 -48.14
C ARG A 792 42.17 -9.96 -47.27
N ASP A 793 41.54 -8.91 -47.81
CA ASP A 793 41.35 -7.63 -47.10
C ASP A 793 40.26 -7.65 -46.00
N ARG A 794 39.49 -8.76 -45.89
CA ARG A 794 38.45 -8.91 -44.87
C ARG A 794 38.64 -10.21 -44.08
N PRO A 795 38.40 -10.21 -42.76
CA PRO A 795 38.47 -11.42 -41.94
C PRO A 795 37.42 -12.43 -42.40
N LEU A 796 37.76 -13.71 -42.27
CA LEU A 796 36.88 -14.86 -42.52
C LEU A 796 35.75 -14.96 -41.49
N LEU A 797 36.01 -14.49 -40.26
CA LEU A 797 35.08 -14.47 -39.16
C LEU A 797 35.47 -13.32 -38.24
N GLU A 798 34.48 -12.59 -37.73
CA GLU A 798 34.66 -11.56 -36.71
C GLU A 798 33.52 -11.71 -35.72
N MET A 799 33.84 -11.76 -34.43
CA MET A 799 32.86 -12.00 -33.37
C MET A 799 33.27 -11.34 -32.06
N ASP A 800 32.28 -10.73 -31.40
CA ASP A 800 32.40 -10.21 -30.05
C ASP A 800 32.18 -11.33 -29.02
N LEU A 801 33.11 -11.46 -28.07
CA LEU A 801 33.03 -12.41 -26.97
C LEU A 801 33.16 -11.69 -25.63
N ARG A 802 32.23 -12.00 -24.72
CA ARG A 802 32.30 -11.54 -23.33
C ARG A 802 32.87 -12.64 -22.46
N LEU A 803 33.73 -12.25 -21.51
CA LEU A 803 34.33 -13.20 -20.58
C LEU A 803 33.26 -13.88 -19.70
N ASP A 804 32.22 -13.14 -19.31
CA ASP A 804 31.13 -13.65 -18.48
C ASP A 804 30.37 -14.79 -19.18
N ASP A 805 30.07 -14.65 -20.47
CA ASP A 805 29.41 -15.69 -21.28
C ASP A 805 30.25 -16.97 -21.36
N LEU A 806 31.59 -16.84 -21.42
CA LEU A 806 32.52 -17.97 -21.43
C LEU A 806 32.61 -18.66 -20.06
N LEU A 807 32.57 -17.89 -18.97
CA LEU A 807 32.58 -18.41 -17.60
C LEU A 807 31.26 -19.07 -17.23
N GLU A 808 30.13 -18.53 -17.69
CA GLU A 808 28.80 -19.14 -17.52
C GLU A 808 28.71 -20.47 -18.26
N LYS A 809 29.19 -20.54 -19.52
CA LYS A 809 29.30 -21.80 -20.26
C LYS A 809 30.21 -22.82 -19.57
N GLN A 810 31.31 -22.35 -18.99
CA GLN A 810 32.21 -23.20 -18.20
C GLN A 810 31.54 -23.76 -16.94
N GLN A 811 30.73 -22.96 -16.22
CA GLN A 811 29.96 -23.40 -15.06
C GLN A 811 28.78 -24.31 -15.43
N GLY A 812 28.14 -24.07 -16.58
CA GLY A 812 27.05 -24.88 -17.13
C GLY A 812 27.47 -26.22 -17.73
N GLY A 813 28.77 -26.53 -17.78
CA GLY A 813 29.30 -27.78 -18.32
C GLY A 813 29.44 -27.83 -19.85
N GLU A 814 29.20 -26.72 -20.55
CA GLU A 814 29.43 -26.59 -21.99
C GLU A 814 30.90 -26.27 -22.27
N LEU A 815 31.68 -27.29 -22.67
CA LEU A 815 33.13 -27.19 -22.80
C LEU A 815 33.61 -26.69 -24.18
N THR A 816 32.72 -26.52 -25.16
CA THR A 816 33.05 -26.16 -26.54
C THR A 816 32.19 -25.01 -27.07
N LEU A 817 32.84 -24.07 -27.75
CA LEU A 817 32.23 -22.96 -28.48
C LEU A 817 32.27 -23.26 -29.98
N ASP A 818 31.09 -23.37 -30.58
CA ASP A 818 30.95 -23.66 -32.01
C ASP A 818 30.97 -22.36 -32.82
N LEU A 819 32.02 -22.17 -33.62
CA LEU A 819 32.15 -21.11 -34.61
C LEU A 819 31.92 -21.69 -36.01
N THR A 820 31.54 -20.82 -36.95
CA THR A 820 31.18 -21.20 -38.33
C THR A 820 32.19 -22.13 -39.02
N PHE A 821 33.48 -22.04 -38.68
CA PHE A 821 34.53 -22.87 -39.27
C PHE A 821 35.37 -23.68 -38.25
N LEU A 822 35.21 -23.42 -36.95
CA LEU A 822 36.08 -23.93 -35.87
C LEU A 822 35.26 -24.28 -34.64
N ARG A 823 35.63 -25.34 -33.93
CA ARG A 823 35.17 -25.63 -32.57
C ARG A 823 36.29 -25.31 -31.60
N ILE A 824 36.00 -24.50 -30.59
CA ILE A 824 37.00 -23.97 -29.64
C ILE A 824 36.71 -24.48 -28.23
N ASN A 825 37.72 -24.92 -27.50
CA ASN A 825 37.57 -25.29 -26.09
C ASN A 825 37.45 -24.05 -25.20
N VAL A 826 36.33 -23.92 -24.49
CA VAL A 826 36.01 -22.74 -23.66
C VAL A 826 37.01 -22.59 -22.51
N ALA A 827 37.36 -23.66 -21.82
CA ALA A 827 38.29 -23.61 -20.68
C ALA A 827 39.72 -23.22 -21.10
N ARG A 828 40.19 -23.73 -22.24
CA ARG A 828 41.52 -23.39 -22.80
C ARG A 828 41.54 -21.97 -23.37
N LEU A 829 40.44 -21.52 -24.00
CA LEU A 829 40.31 -20.13 -24.45
C LEU A 829 40.36 -19.16 -23.26
N VAL A 830 39.61 -19.42 -22.19
CA VAL A 830 39.64 -18.62 -20.95
C VAL A 830 41.05 -18.60 -20.36
N HIS A 831 41.76 -19.72 -20.35
CA HIS A 831 43.16 -19.77 -19.90
C HIS A 831 44.09 -18.90 -20.77
N LEU A 832 43.94 -18.95 -22.09
CA LEU A 832 44.71 -18.15 -23.04
C LEU A 832 44.43 -16.65 -22.86
N LEU A 833 43.16 -16.26 -22.73
CA LEU A 833 42.76 -14.87 -22.48
C LEU A 833 43.32 -14.36 -21.14
N ASN A 834 43.22 -15.18 -20.09
CA ASN A 834 43.79 -14.86 -18.77
C ASN A 834 45.31 -14.66 -18.83
N LYS A 835 46.01 -15.53 -19.57
CA LYS A 835 47.47 -15.52 -19.69
C LYS A 835 48.01 -14.30 -20.43
N TYR A 836 47.32 -13.86 -21.49
CA TYR A 836 47.85 -12.82 -22.39
C TYR A 836 47.23 -11.44 -22.23
N PHE A 837 46.03 -11.33 -21.65
CA PHE A 837 45.28 -10.07 -21.57
C PHE A 837 44.86 -9.67 -20.15
N LEU A 838 44.89 -10.58 -19.15
CA LEU A 838 44.48 -10.27 -17.77
C LEU A 838 45.64 -10.36 -16.74
N ARG A 839 46.80 -10.90 -17.12
CA ARG A 839 48.06 -10.80 -16.36
C ARG A 839 48.94 -9.69 -16.95
N LYS A 840 48.62 -8.43 -16.69
CA LYS A 840 49.57 -7.31 -16.68
C LYS A 840 49.00 -6.14 -15.91
#